data_AF-A0A965IHF9-F1
#
_entry.id   AF-A0A965IHF9-F1
#
_cell.length_a   1.000
_cell.length_b   1.000
_cell.length_c   1.000
_cell.angle_alpha   90.00
_cell.angle_beta   90.00
_cell.angle_gamma   90.00
#
_symmetry.space_group_name_H-M   'P 1'
#
loop_
_entity.id
_entity.type
_entity.pdbx_description
1 polymer ?
#
loop_
_entity_poly.entity_id
_entity_poly.type
_entity_poly.pdbx_seq_one_letter_code
_entity_poly.pdbx_strand_id
1 'polypeptide(L)'
;MTQPENKNPDLAALDALTAGAFTAATSGERISLLQTWVLTEPSLSALQDVFKEMSHRDKGAAKVLRDSMDEKRRNIEQEALAHSWAEKGSALRDAPRINIADAMAWQRDAAKAGAPLSREPLAGLKTALADRVKAIEDLQHQSQVQREAAVLLAQRIEVLSTKPWQDAQSQREALQADLERWHAQAKSLTDDAQWSSVDAKFPPALQTSAQQLQAVWLAFGDALQLTEAAAADSQAPLPAVPAWAEQIRQVRNPSQAQAQAQPVESSQNAPTAPATGVASEATRKVKPMGDKVLIDQQRLELAMQAEALFKPISAKTKEKAPPKDDESPSATTEDLSVEAAEEIELVPAMGGRKMQETLRNLREEWKKVDKQAAPNPALWKRFDAACNKAHVVVDAWLKEARAQTAANKAQRVALIEELKTWAAEHAQGPDWKGVARQLHQFAQRWRESGHLSEKMFAELQPQWKAAIHAAHEPLEIVQKASLERRNALIAEAQDLGAAPTLRIDAVKALQQRWQEEAHAVVLDRRLEQKLWDAFRKPIDEAFARKSTVREQAQAALTPIDKAVMEASKAVESAVAKGDASAIRAAMQNLEKVSRGELPTAAPSSAPAGTNAVSETAAAATETAQVATEASPEATEASPEAKETLAATAESSDKSPESSDSTEVKTESPSESTPPPVPKAAPRPVVAVRGDDRPGQKRTELPSQGGRGRDGKPSVKGTMGGKAGGKFGDKAGGWRDREDTAPRGPRLGEAAFRAQRFAIENAQDALRRLAAQAHGEVLTQLLHAWEKRDPEQMPTAQAIGNKLNAAQRSQWTQALAKAPAADATQALLRMEMAADLPTPAAHMDARRALQLQLLTRRNDPSPQMTWAADAAHVLSSGYDEANGRRLQAALKVLLKR
;
A
#
# COMPACT_ATOMS: atom_id res chain seq x y z
N MET A 1 -21.04 -38.74 -23.63
CA MET A 1 -21.97 -39.23 -24.67
C MET A 1 -22.51 -38.03 -25.41
N THR A 2 -22.49 -38.04 -26.74
CA THR A 2 -23.13 -37.01 -27.57
C THR A 2 -24.60 -37.38 -27.81
N GLN A 3 -25.55 -36.54 -27.40
CA GLN A 3 -26.94 -36.63 -27.89
C GLN A 3 -27.13 -35.68 -29.08
N PRO A 4 -27.96 -36.05 -30.07
CA PRO A 4 -28.17 -35.24 -31.27
C PRO A 4 -29.11 -34.07 -31.01
N GLU A 5 -28.80 -32.91 -31.58
CA GLU A 5 -29.70 -31.76 -31.65
C GLU A 5 -30.80 -31.95 -32.71
N ASN A 6 -31.80 -31.06 -32.69
CA ASN A 6 -32.82 -30.88 -33.72
C ASN A 6 -33.79 -32.07 -33.95
N LYS A 7 -34.74 -32.21 -33.01
CA LYS A 7 -36.15 -32.40 -33.36
C LYS A 7 -36.97 -31.32 -32.65
N ASN A 8 -37.87 -30.64 -33.36
CA ASN A 8 -38.97 -29.97 -32.69
C ASN A 8 -39.79 -31.05 -31.96
N PRO A 9 -40.05 -30.90 -30.65
CA PRO A 9 -40.88 -31.86 -29.93
C PRO A 9 -42.31 -31.83 -30.48
N ASP A 10 -42.88 -33.01 -30.67
CA ASP A 10 -44.28 -33.15 -31.12
C ASP A 10 -45.24 -32.54 -30.09
N LEU A 11 -46.36 -32.00 -30.55
CA LEU A 11 -47.36 -31.34 -29.71
C LEU A 11 -47.90 -32.28 -28.63
N ALA A 12 -48.09 -33.57 -28.95
CA ALA A 12 -48.48 -34.58 -27.98
C ALA A 12 -47.40 -34.80 -26.89
N ALA A 13 -46.12 -34.64 -27.22
CA ALA A 13 -45.02 -34.75 -26.25
C ALA A 13 -44.93 -33.49 -25.36
N LEU A 14 -45.12 -32.29 -25.92
CA LEU A 14 -45.20 -31.05 -25.15
C LEU A 14 -46.42 -31.03 -24.22
N ASP A 15 -47.56 -31.56 -24.65
CA ASP A 15 -48.77 -31.66 -23.85
C ASP A 15 -48.62 -32.67 -22.71
N ALA A 16 -48.01 -33.83 -22.97
CA ALA A 16 -47.66 -34.81 -21.94
C ALA A 16 -46.66 -34.24 -20.91
N LEU A 17 -45.65 -33.47 -21.34
CA LEU A 17 -44.70 -32.80 -20.44
C LEU A 17 -45.36 -31.73 -19.57
N THR A 18 -46.36 -31.02 -20.10
CA THR A 18 -47.07 -29.92 -19.40
C THR A 18 -48.39 -30.34 -18.75
N ALA A 19 -48.61 -31.66 -18.59
CA ALA A 19 -49.79 -32.26 -17.96
C ALA A 19 -51.15 -31.82 -18.57
N GLY A 20 -51.20 -31.62 -19.89
CA GLY A 20 -52.43 -31.26 -20.62
C GLY A 20 -52.60 -29.76 -20.90
N ALA A 21 -51.56 -28.93 -20.75
CA ALA A 21 -51.68 -27.47 -20.91
C ALA A 21 -51.95 -26.98 -22.36
N PHE A 22 -51.85 -27.84 -23.37
CA PHE A 22 -52.26 -27.55 -24.75
C PHE A 22 -53.66 -28.11 -25.09
N THR A 23 -54.14 -29.12 -24.35
CA THR A 23 -55.48 -29.71 -24.52
C THR A 23 -56.54 -29.17 -23.55
N ALA A 24 -56.15 -28.50 -22.45
CA ALA A 24 -57.09 -27.95 -21.48
C ALA A 24 -57.99 -26.84 -22.06
N ALA A 25 -59.28 -26.91 -21.72
CA ALA A 25 -60.34 -26.13 -22.36
C ALA A 25 -60.25 -24.62 -22.09
N THR A 26 -60.06 -24.22 -20.84
CA THR A 26 -60.00 -22.79 -20.45
C THR A 26 -58.58 -22.26 -20.31
N SER A 27 -58.40 -20.96 -20.50
CA SER A 27 -57.12 -20.28 -20.27
C SER A 27 -56.68 -20.32 -18.80
N GLY A 28 -57.62 -20.39 -17.86
CA GLY A 28 -57.34 -20.54 -16.43
C GLY A 28 -56.70 -21.89 -16.11
N GLU A 29 -57.26 -22.99 -16.62
CA GLU A 29 -56.68 -24.32 -16.46
C GLU A 29 -55.29 -24.40 -17.10
N ARG A 30 -55.10 -23.86 -18.31
CA ARG A 30 -53.79 -23.79 -18.96
C ARG A 30 -52.75 -23.02 -18.12
N ILE A 31 -53.13 -21.87 -17.55
CA ILE A 31 -52.25 -21.10 -16.66
C ILE A 31 -51.88 -21.90 -15.41
N SER A 32 -52.84 -22.57 -14.76
CA SER A 32 -52.58 -23.40 -13.57
C SER A 32 -51.68 -24.60 -13.87
N LEU A 33 -51.92 -25.33 -14.95
CA LEU A 33 -51.09 -26.47 -15.36
C LEU A 33 -49.66 -26.04 -15.68
N LEU A 34 -49.47 -24.92 -16.40
CA LEU A 34 -48.13 -24.38 -16.65
C LEU A 34 -47.46 -23.87 -15.37
N GLN A 35 -48.20 -23.32 -14.40
CA GLN A 35 -47.63 -22.94 -13.09
C GLN A 35 -47.17 -24.19 -12.31
N THR A 36 -47.98 -25.25 -12.25
CA THR A 36 -47.58 -26.52 -11.65
C THR A 36 -46.37 -27.14 -12.36
N TRP A 37 -46.29 -27.05 -13.69
CA TRP A 37 -45.13 -27.53 -14.45
C TRP A 37 -43.88 -26.67 -14.24
N VAL A 38 -43.99 -25.35 -14.20
CA VAL A 38 -42.86 -24.45 -13.90
C VAL A 38 -42.26 -24.74 -12.51
N LEU A 39 -43.08 -25.15 -11.54
CA LEU A 39 -42.64 -25.59 -10.21
C LEU A 39 -41.87 -26.93 -10.21
N THR A 40 -41.84 -27.69 -11.31
CA THR A 40 -40.94 -28.85 -11.47
C THR A 40 -39.58 -28.47 -12.09
N GLU A 41 -39.26 -27.18 -12.10
CA GLU A 41 -38.02 -26.57 -12.59
C GLU A 41 -37.53 -27.00 -14.00
N PRO A 42 -38.40 -27.09 -15.03
CA PRO A 42 -38.01 -27.53 -16.38
C PRO A 42 -36.84 -26.73 -16.99
N SER A 43 -36.10 -27.36 -17.90
CA SER A 43 -34.92 -26.75 -18.52
C SER A 43 -35.27 -25.48 -19.32
N LEU A 44 -34.30 -24.58 -19.47
CA LEU A 44 -34.48 -23.35 -20.25
C LEU A 44 -34.78 -23.62 -21.74
N SER A 45 -34.35 -24.77 -22.28
CA SER A 45 -34.76 -25.25 -23.60
C SER A 45 -36.22 -25.72 -23.62
N ALA A 46 -36.64 -26.57 -22.68
CA ALA A 46 -38.03 -27.03 -22.59
C ALA A 46 -39.02 -25.87 -22.40
N LEU A 47 -38.67 -24.88 -21.56
CA LEU A 47 -39.44 -23.65 -21.41
C LEU A 47 -39.55 -22.87 -22.73
N GLN A 48 -38.47 -22.77 -23.51
CA GLN A 48 -38.50 -22.11 -24.83
C GLN A 48 -39.38 -22.87 -25.83
N ASP A 49 -39.32 -24.20 -25.86
CA ASP A 49 -40.08 -25.00 -26.81
C ASP A 49 -41.59 -24.98 -26.51
N VAL A 50 -41.97 -25.10 -25.24
CA VAL A 50 -43.37 -24.87 -24.81
C VAL A 50 -43.80 -23.42 -25.06
N PHE A 51 -42.93 -22.43 -24.81
CA PHE A 51 -43.24 -21.02 -25.06
C PHE A 51 -43.52 -20.72 -26.53
N LYS A 52 -42.75 -21.27 -27.48
CA LYS A 52 -42.99 -21.12 -28.94
C LYS A 52 -44.43 -21.52 -29.28
N GLU A 53 -44.79 -22.76 -28.98
CA GLU A 53 -46.11 -23.33 -29.31
C GLU A 53 -47.28 -22.72 -28.52
N MET A 54 -47.04 -22.26 -27.29
CA MET A 54 -48.06 -21.60 -26.47
C MET A 54 -48.28 -20.13 -26.87
N SER A 55 -47.24 -19.44 -27.36
CA SER A 55 -47.31 -18.00 -27.68
C SER A 55 -48.32 -17.65 -28.78
N HIS A 56 -48.56 -18.57 -29.72
CA HIS A 56 -49.56 -18.45 -30.77
C HIS A 56 -50.98 -18.86 -30.32
N ARG A 57 -51.09 -19.68 -29.26
CA ARG A 57 -52.37 -20.21 -28.73
C ARG A 57 -52.98 -19.33 -27.66
N ASP A 58 -52.21 -18.94 -26.65
CA ASP A 58 -52.71 -18.25 -25.47
C ASP A 58 -51.65 -17.29 -24.90
N LYS A 59 -51.91 -15.98 -25.07
CA LYS A 59 -51.00 -14.90 -24.63
C LYS A 59 -50.88 -14.78 -23.11
N GLY A 60 -51.87 -15.26 -22.35
CA GLY A 60 -51.85 -15.29 -20.89
C GLY A 60 -50.99 -16.44 -20.37
N ALA A 61 -51.25 -17.65 -20.88
CA ALA A 61 -50.45 -18.84 -20.58
C ALA A 61 -48.97 -18.65 -20.97
N ALA A 62 -48.71 -18.11 -22.16
CA ALA A 62 -47.35 -17.80 -22.62
C ALA A 62 -46.64 -16.70 -21.80
N LYS A 63 -47.38 -15.87 -21.04
CA LYS A 63 -46.75 -14.90 -20.13
C LYS A 63 -46.05 -15.60 -18.97
N VAL A 64 -46.70 -16.58 -18.34
CA VAL A 64 -46.11 -17.37 -17.22
C VAL A 64 -44.77 -17.98 -17.64
N LEU A 65 -44.71 -18.53 -18.85
CA LEU A 65 -43.50 -19.12 -19.42
C LEU A 65 -42.41 -18.08 -19.71
N ARG A 66 -42.76 -16.90 -20.24
CA ARG A 66 -41.80 -15.81 -20.44
C ARG A 66 -41.23 -15.32 -19.11
N ASP A 67 -42.10 -15.06 -18.14
CA ASP A 67 -41.73 -14.55 -16.82
C ASP A 67 -40.77 -15.56 -16.13
N SER A 68 -41.04 -16.86 -16.23
CA SER A 68 -40.17 -17.94 -15.74
C SER A 68 -38.85 -18.08 -16.52
N MET A 69 -38.87 -17.96 -17.86
CA MET A 69 -37.64 -17.96 -18.67
C MET A 69 -36.72 -16.80 -18.31
N ASP A 70 -37.27 -15.60 -18.13
CA ASP A 70 -36.50 -14.40 -17.79
C ASP A 70 -36.01 -14.43 -16.33
N GLU A 71 -36.74 -15.09 -15.43
CA GLU A 71 -36.24 -15.42 -14.08
C GLU A 71 -35.08 -16.42 -14.13
N LYS A 72 -35.17 -17.51 -14.92
CA LYS A 72 -34.05 -18.47 -15.09
C LYS A 72 -32.83 -17.82 -15.74
N ARG A 73 -33.00 -16.93 -16.73
CA ARG A 73 -31.90 -16.12 -17.30
C ARG A 73 -31.22 -15.27 -16.23
N ARG A 74 -31.98 -14.51 -15.44
CA ARG A 74 -31.44 -13.69 -14.34
C ARG A 74 -30.72 -14.52 -13.27
N ASN A 75 -31.20 -15.72 -12.95
CA ASN A 75 -30.50 -16.61 -12.02
C ASN A 75 -29.17 -17.09 -12.59
N ILE A 76 -29.11 -17.52 -13.86
CA ILE A 76 -27.86 -17.90 -14.54
C ILE A 76 -26.87 -16.72 -14.61
N GLU A 77 -27.35 -15.50 -14.90
CA GLU A 77 -26.53 -14.28 -14.88
C GLU A 77 -26.00 -13.96 -13.47
N GLN A 78 -26.83 -14.08 -12.44
CA GLN A 78 -26.42 -13.90 -11.03
C GLN A 78 -25.42 -14.97 -10.57
N GLU A 79 -25.56 -16.21 -11.02
CA GLU A 79 -24.64 -17.31 -10.73
C GLU A 79 -23.30 -17.12 -11.43
N ALA A 80 -23.29 -16.72 -12.71
CA ALA A 80 -22.06 -16.39 -13.43
C ALA A 80 -21.34 -15.18 -12.79
N LEU A 81 -22.09 -14.15 -12.39
CA LEU A 81 -21.56 -13.04 -11.59
C LEU A 81 -20.99 -13.54 -10.26
N ALA A 82 -21.71 -14.39 -9.53
CA ALA A 82 -21.28 -14.93 -8.25
C ALA A 82 -19.96 -15.71 -8.36
N HIS A 83 -19.82 -16.60 -9.34
CA HIS A 83 -18.57 -17.31 -9.61
C HIS A 83 -17.43 -16.35 -9.94
N SER A 84 -17.63 -15.40 -10.86
CA SER A 84 -16.59 -14.42 -11.23
C SER A 84 -16.14 -13.49 -10.10
N TRP A 85 -17.00 -13.25 -9.11
CA TRP A 85 -16.66 -12.48 -7.90
C TRP A 85 -16.07 -13.38 -6.80
N ALA A 86 -16.43 -14.65 -6.76
CA ALA A 86 -15.85 -15.64 -5.86
C ALA A 86 -14.40 -15.97 -6.22
N GLU A 87 -14.08 -16.10 -7.51
CA GLU A 87 -12.70 -16.24 -8.01
C GLU A 87 -11.85 -15.04 -7.59
N LYS A 88 -12.32 -13.81 -7.84
CA LYS A 88 -11.64 -12.57 -7.40
C LYS A 88 -11.49 -12.50 -5.88
N GLY A 89 -12.51 -12.89 -5.12
CA GLY A 89 -12.50 -12.89 -3.67
C GLY A 89 -11.51 -13.90 -3.10
N SER A 90 -11.44 -15.09 -3.70
CA SER A 90 -10.48 -16.15 -3.34
C SER A 90 -9.06 -15.74 -3.68
N ALA A 91 -8.82 -15.19 -4.87
CA ALA A 91 -7.52 -14.68 -5.29
C ALA A 91 -7.00 -13.55 -4.38
N LEU A 92 -7.89 -12.66 -3.89
CA LEU A 92 -7.54 -11.66 -2.87
C LEU A 92 -7.27 -12.30 -1.50
N ARG A 93 -8.12 -13.23 -1.06
CA ARG A 93 -8.01 -13.94 0.23
C ARG A 93 -6.72 -14.75 0.33
N ASP A 94 -6.28 -15.34 -0.78
CA ASP A 94 -5.15 -16.27 -0.84
C ASP A 94 -3.83 -15.60 -1.31
N ALA A 95 -3.86 -14.28 -1.57
CA ALA A 95 -2.68 -13.53 -1.99
C ALA A 95 -1.59 -13.52 -0.89
N PRO A 96 -0.29 -13.69 -1.23
CA PRO A 96 0.80 -13.71 -0.26
C PRO A 96 1.05 -12.32 0.38
N ARG A 97 0.59 -11.25 -0.27
CA ARG A 97 0.38 -9.93 0.32
C ARG A 97 -1.00 -9.44 -0.11
N ILE A 98 -1.85 -9.04 0.84
CA ILE A 98 -3.16 -8.45 0.55
C ILE A 98 -3.11 -6.94 0.80
N ASN A 99 -3.73 -6.16 -0.08
CA ASN A 99 -3.95 -4.72 0.15
C ASN A 99 -5.32 -4.55 0.83
N ILE A 100 -5.34 -3.96 2.03
CA ILE A 100 -6.57 -3.72 2.80
C ILE A 100 -7.58 -2.90 1.98
N ALA A 101 -7.12 -1.93 1.20
CA ALA A 101 -7.99 -1.09 0.38
C ALA A 101 -8.75 -1.90 -0.69
N ASP A 102 -8.10 -2.89 -1.30
CA ASP A 102 -8.67 -3.73 -2.36
C ASP A 102 -9.60 -4.80 -1.78
N ALA A 103 -9.26 -5.39 -0.63
CA ALA A 103 -10.16 -6.27 0.12
C ALA A 103 -11.45 -5.55 0.54
N MET A 104 -11.33 -4.31 1.02
CA MET A 104 -12.47 -3.45 1.37
C MET A 104 -13.17 -2.82 0.14
N ALA A 105 -12.57 -2.87 -1.04
CA ALA A 105 -13.22 -2.53 -2.32
C ALA A 105 -14.07 -3.70 -2.84
N TRP A 106 -13.56 -4.94 -2.80
CA TRP A 106 -14.22 -6.14 -3.32
C TRP A 106 -15.69 -6.25 -2.92
N GLN A 107 -16.04 -6.08 -1.63
CA GLN A 107 -17.45 -6.16 -1.20
C GLN A 107 -18.32 -5.05 -1.82
N ARG A 108 -17.79 -3.84 -1.99
CA ARG A 108 -18.51 -2.69 -2.56
C ARG A 108 -18.68 -2.84 -4.07
N ASP A 109 -17.66 -3.31 -4.76
CA ASP A 109 -17.69 -3.49 -6.21
C ASP A 109 -18.49 -4.73 -6.62
N ALA A 110 -18.47 -5.81 -5.84
CA ALA A 110 -19.37 -6.95 -6.00
C ALA A 110 -20.84 -6.54 -5.81
N ALA A 111 -21.14 -5.75 -4.76
CA ALA A 111 -22.50 -5.21 -4.54
C ALA A 111 -22.95 -4.30 -5.69
N LYS A 112 -22.05 -3.42 -6.17
CA LYS A 112 -22.31 -2.52 -7.31
C LYS A 112 -22.51 -3.29 -8.63
N ALA A 113 -21.87 -4.44 -8.79
CA ALA A 113 -22.06 -5.35 -9.92
C ALA A 113 -23.31 -6.25 -9.79
N GLY A 114 -24.12 -6.11 -8.74
CA GLY A 114 -25.33 -6.92 -8.52
C GLY A 114 -25.05 -8.36 -8.08
N ALA A 115 -23.83 -8.68 -7.64
CA ALA A 115 -23.48 -10.03 -7.23
C ALA A 115 -24.19 -10.40 -5.90
N PRO A 116 -24.75 -11.62 -5.78
CA PRO A 116 -25.57 -12.02 -4.63
C PRO A 116 -24.71 -12.35 -3.40
N LEU A 117 -24.17 -11.32 -2.73
CA LEU A 117 -23.30 -11.37 -1.55
C LEU A 117 -23.88 -12.10 -0.31
N SER A 118 -25.14 -12.53 -0.35
CA SER A 118 -25.81 -13.33 0.68
C SER A 118 -25.97 -14.81 0.29
N ARG A 119 -25.56 -15.21 -0.92
CA ARG A 119 -25.44 -16.62 -1.35
C ARG A 119 -23.99 -17.08 -1.19
N GLU A 120 -23.79 -18.37 -0.95
CA GLU A 120 -22.45 -18.95 -1.03
C GLU A 120 -21.98 -19.05 -2.50
N PRO A 121 -20.67 -19.01 -2.78
CA PRO A 121 -19.54 -18.87 -1.83
C PRO A 121 -19.22 -17.42 -1.43
N LEU A 122 -19.99 -16.42 -1.89
CA LEU A 122 -19.69 -15.01 -1.64
C LEU A 122 -19.85 -14.61 -0.16
N ALA A 123 -20.80 -15.21 0.55
CA ALA A 123 -21.03 -14.94 1.97
C ALA A 123 -19.83 -15.38 2.84
N GLY A 124 -19.33 -16.61 2.67
CA GLY A 124 -18.12 -17.09 3.34
C GLY A 124 -16.82 -16.37 2.92
N LEU A 125 -16.71 -15.94 1.67
CA LEU A 125 -15.57 -15.12 1.22
C LEU A 125 -15.58 -13.72 1.86
N LYS A 126 -16.76 -13.12 2.04
CA LYS A 126 -16.90 -11.81 2.71
C LYS A 126 -16.42 -11.86 4.16
N THR A 127 -16.78 -12.90 4.93
CA THR A 127 -16.30 -13.04 6.31
C THR A 127 -14.79 -13.29 6.33
N ALA A 128 -14.29 -14.25 5.55
CA ALA A 128 -12.86 -14.56 5.50
C ALA A 128 -11.97 -13.37 5.09
N LEU A 129 -12.43 -12.50 4.18
CA LEU A 129 -11.73 -11.26 3.82
C LEU A 129 -11.78 -10.23 4.95
N ALA A 130 -12.91 -10.07 5.64
CA ALA A 130 -13.03 -9.17 6.78
C ALA A 130 -12.16 -9.61 7.97
N ASP A 131 -12.12 -10.91 8.27
CA ASP A 131 -11.30 -11.49 9.33
C ASP A 131 -9.80 -11.35 9.02
N ARG A 132 -9.38 -11.56 7.76
CA ARG A 132 -7.99 -11.30 7.33
C ARG A 132 -7.62 -9.82 7.38
N VAL A 133 -8.51 -8.91 6.96
CA VAL A 133 -8.27 -7.45 7.09
C VAL A 133 -8.09 -7.09 8.57
N LYS A 134 -9.00 -7.53 9.44
CA LYS A 134 -8.96 -7.25 10.87
C LYS A 134 -7.66 -7.75 11.50
N ALA A 135 -7.22 -8.98 11.22
CA ALA A 135 -5.99 -9.52 11.77
C ALA A 135 -4.74 -8.68 11.36
N ILE A 136 -4.69 -8.16 10.14
CA ILE A 136 -3.62 -7.24 9.69
C ILE A 136 -3.72 -5.88 10.41
N GLU A 137 -4.93 -5.36 10.65
CA GLU A 137 -5.15 -4.15 11.44
C GLU A 137 -4.76 -4.35 12.91
N ASP A 138 -5.07 -5.51 13.51
CA ASP A 138 -4.68 -5.87 14.88
C ASP A 138 -3.14 -5.98 15.00
N LEU A 139 -2.43 -6.52 13.99
CA LEU A 139 -0.96 -6.51 13.92
C LEU A 139 -0.37 -5.09 13.81
N GLN A 140 -1.02 -4.19 13.07
CA GLN A 140 -0.61 -2.78 12.97
C GLN A 140 -0.73 -2.05 14.31
N HIS A 141 -1.84 -2.24 15.02
CA HIS A 141 -2.04 -1.68 16.36
C HIS A 141 -1.03 -2.27 17.36
N GLN A 142 -0.81 -3.58 17.35
CA GLN A 142 0.19 -4.23 18.21
C GLN A 142 1.61 -3.73 17.92
N SER A 143 1.98 -3.52 16.65
CA SER A 143 3.27 -2.93 16.28
C SER A 143 3.45 -1.52 16.83
N GLN A 144 2.40 -0.69 16.83
CA GLN A 144 2.44 0.64 17.46
C GLN A 144 2.57 0.53 18.99
N VAL A 145 1.78 -0.33 19.65
CA VAL A 145 1.86 -0.55 21.11
C VAL A 145 3.26 -1.03 21.52
N GLN A 146 3.89 -1.92 20.75
CA GLN A 146 5.27 -2.35 21.04
C GLN A 146 6.29 -1.21 20.86
N ARG A 147 6.11 -0.33 19.87
CA ARG A 147 6.95 0.88 19.72
C ARG A 147 6.79 1.84 20.91
N GLU A 148 5.57 2.03 21.41
CA GLU A 148 5.30 2.86 22.59
C GLU A 148 5.89 2.22 23.86
N ALA A 149 5.76 0.90 24.03
CA ALA A 149 6.40 0.16 25.11
C ALA A 149 7.94 0.26 25.08
N ALA A 150 8.56 0.25 23.90
CA ALA A 150 10.01 0.44 23.76
C ALA A 150 10.46 1.82 24.27
N VAL A 151 9.70 2.88 23.97
CA VAL A 151 9.98 4.24 24.48
C VAL A 151 9.84 4.29 26.01
N LEU A 152 8.82 3.64 26.58
CA LEU A 152 8.63 3.57 28.04
C LEU A 152 9.75 2.77 28.74
N LEU A 153 10.25 1.69 28.13
CA LEU A 153 11.40 0.94 28.64
C LEU A 153 12.70 1.75 28.58
N ALA A 154 12.95 2.49 27.48
CA ALA A 154 14.08 3.40 27.38
C ALA A 154 14.00 4.53 28.43
N GLN A 155 12.83 5.16 28.60
CA GLN A 155 12.61 6.18 29.64
C GLN A 155 12.80 5.62 31.06
N ARG A 156 12.43 4.37 31.33
CA ARG A 156 12.70 3.72 32.63
C ARG A 156 14.20 3.56 32.87
N ILE A 157 14.98 3.21 31.84
CA ILE A 157 16.45 3.14 31.91
C ILE A 157 17.05 4.54 32.16
N GLU A 158 16.59 5.56 31.45
CA GLU A 158 17.01 6.96 31.66
C GLU A 158 16.72 7.43 33.10
N VAL A 159 15.54 7.14 33.65
CA VAL A 159 15.18 7.46 35.04
C VAL A 159 16.07 6.74 36.07
N LEU A 160 16.58 5.53 35.78
CA LEU A 160 17.55 4.89 36.68
C LEU A 160 18.92 5.57 36.67
N SER A 161 19.32 6.24 35.58
CA SER A 161 20.56 7.02 35.53
C SER A 161 20.55 8.26 36.44
N THR A 162 19.37 8.70 36.91
CA THR A 162 19.23 9.80 37.89
C THR A 162 19.18 9.31 39.34
N LYS A 163 19.13 7.99 39.57
CA LYS A 163 19.06 7.36 40.89
C LYS A 163 20.44 6.86 41.36
N PRO A 164 20.60 6.48 42.64
CA PRO A 164 21.79 5.76 43.09
C PRO A 164 22.10 4.54 42.22
N TRP A 165 23.39 4.29 41.96
CA TRP A 165 23.78 3.19 41.08
C TRP A 165 23.43 1.81 41.67
N GLN A 166 23.27 1.71 42.99
CA GLN A 166 22.78 0.51 43.67
C GLN A 166 21.30 0.23 43.36
N ASP A 167 20.45 1.26 43.24
CA ASP A 167 19.07 1.10 42.77
C ASP A 167 19.08 0.56 41.33
N ALA A 168 19.95 1.12 40.47
CA ALA A 168 20.10 0.69 39.09
C ALA A 168 20.61 -0.76 38.98
N GLN A 169 21.54 -1.15 39.85
CA GLN A 169 22.03 -2.53 39.97
C GLN A 169 20.91 -3.49 40.39
N SER A 170 20.15 -3.15 41.45
CA SER A 170 19.04 -4.00 41.95
C SER A 170 17.92 -4.22 40.93
N GLN A 171 17.71 -3.29 39.99
CA GLN A 171 16.68 -3.39 38.96
C GLN A 171 17.18 -3.98 37.62
N ARG A 172 18.48 -4.29 37.51
CA ARG A 172 19.11 -4.81 36.29
C ARG A 172 18.44 -6.08 35.78
N GLU A 173 18.25 -7.08 36.63
CA GLU A 173 17.67 -8.38 36.25
C GLU A 173 16.20 -8.24 35.81
N ALA A 174 15.42 -7.43 36.53
CA ALA A 174 14.03 -7.15 36.18
C ALA A 174 13.90 -6.42 34.84
N LEU A 175 14.76 -5.42 34.58
CA LEU A 175 14.83 -4.74 33.29
C LEU A 175 15.24 -5.69 32.16
N GLN A 176 16.20 -6.58 32.40
CA GLN A 176 16.60 -7.57 31.41
C GLN A 176 15.43 -8.50 31.05
N ALA A 177 14.69 -9.01 32.04
CA ALA A 177 13.52 -9.86 31.80
C ALA A 177 12.39 -9.12 31.06
N ASP A 178 12.15 -7.83 31.36
CA ASP A 178 11.19 -6.99 30.64
C ASP A 178 11.63 -6.75 29.18
N LEU A 179 12.93 -6.55 28.94
CA LEU A 179 13.51 -6.38 27.60
C LEU A 179 13.48 -7.67 26.78
N GLU A 180 13.79 -8.82 27.37
CA GLU A 180 13.69 -10.13 26.73
C GLU A 180 12.24 -10.45 26.35
N ARG A 181 11.29 -10.14 27.24
CA ARG A 181 9.84 -10.22 26.96
C ARG A 181 9.43 -9.28 25.82
N TRP A 182 9.92 -8.04 25.80
CA TRP A 182 9.63 -7.10 24.71
C TRP A 182 10.17 -7.60 23.37
N HIS A 183 11.41 -8.08 23.32
CA HIS A 183 12.00 -8.64 22.11
C HIS A 183 11.27 -9.89 21.63
N ALA A 184 10.83 -10.77 22.54
CA ALA A 184 10.02 -11.93 22.20
C ALA A 184 8.66 -11.52 21.58
N GLN A 185 8.01 -10.50 22.12
CA GLN A 185 6.74 -9.97 21.59
C GLN A 185 6.93 -9.27 20.24
N ALA A 186 7.94 -8.40 20.11
CA ALA A 186 8.28 -7.74 18.85
C ALA A 186 8.62 -8.76 17.75
N LYS A 187 9.32 -9.86 18.09
CA LYS A 187 9.59 -10.97 17.18
C LYS A 187 8.33 -11.76 16.81
N SER A 188 7.44 -12.05 17.76
CA SER A 188 6.21 -12.79 17.44
C SER A 188 5.31 -12.05 16.45
N LEU A 189 5.36 -10.70 16.41
CA LEU A 189 4.69 -9.91 15.38
C LEU A 189 5.35 -10.07 14.00
N THR A 190 6.69 -10.13 13.94
CA THR A 190 7.42 -10.29 12.66
C THR A 190 7.39 -11.72 12.11
N ASP A 191 7.19 -12.71 12.98
CA ASP A 191 7.09 -14.13 12.64
C ASP A 191 5.64 -14.51 12.19
N ASP A 192 4.66 -13.61 12.27
CA ASP A 192 3.27 -13.85 11.84
C ASP A 192 3.15 -13.96 10.30
N ALA A 193 2.38 -14.93 9.83
CA ALA A 193 2.19 -15.20 8.39
C ALA A 193 1.57 -14.02 7.61
N GLN A 194 0.82 -13.14 8.28
CA GLN A 194 0.19 -11.97 7.68
C GLN A 194 1.07 -10.71 7.72
N TRP A 195 2.22 -10.73 8.41
CA TRP A 195 3.15 -9.60 8.52
C TRP A 195 3.62 -9.06 7.17
N SER A 196 3.66 -9.91 6.13
CA SER A 196 3.93 -9.54 4.74
C SER A 196 2.96 -8.49 4.15
N SER A 197 1.77 -8.38 4.72
CA SER A 197 0.63 -7.56 4.29
C SER A 197 0.42 -6.31 5.17
N VAL A 198 1.21 -6.16 6.23
CA VAL A 198 1.22 -4.96 7.09
C VAL A 198 1.76 -3.76 6.30
N ASP A 199 1.20 -2.57 6.54
CA ASP A 199 1.66 -1.32 5.92
C ASP A 199 3.16 -1.11 6.14
N ALA A 200 3.88 -0.85 5.04
CA ALA A 200 5.33 -0.74 4.98
C ALA A 200 5.95 0.30 5.93
N LYS A 201 5.16 1.20 6.54
CA LYS A 201 5.64 2.11 7.60
C LYS A 201 5.94 1.41 8.93
N PHE A 202 5.26 0.30 9.26
CA PHE A 202 5.38 -0.35 10.58
C PHE A 202 6.64 -1.21 10.74
N PRO A 203 7.02 -2.10 9.81
CA PRO A 203 8.23 -2.93 9.97
C PRO A 203 9.53 -2.15 10.22
N PRO A 204 9.89 -1.09 9.45
CA PRO A 204 11.09 -0.32 9.73
C PRO A 204 10.97 0.49 11.02
N ALA A 205 9.77 0.93 11.42
CA ALA A 205 9.57 1.63 12.68
C ALA A 205 9.79 0.71 13.89
N LEU A 206 9.25 -0.52 13.85
CA LEU A 206 9.44 -1.53 14.90
C LEU A 206 10.92 -1.95 15.00
N GLN A 207 11.56 -2.19 13.86
CA GLN A 207 13.00 -2.48 13.77
C GLN A 207 13.86 -1.33 14.33
N THR A 208 13.51 -0.07 14.04
CA THR A 208 14.20 1.10 14.59
C THR A 208 14.06 1.16 16.11
N SER A 209 12.86 0.93 16.66
CA SER A 209 12.67 0.89 18.13
C SER A 209 13.45 -0.26 18.79
N ALA A 210 13.55 -1.43 18.16
CA ALA A 210 14.37 -2.54 18.68
C ALA A 210 15.86 -2.17 18.74
N GLN A 211 16.38 -1.58 17.65
CA GLN A 211 17.78 -1.13 17.58
C GLN A 211 18.09 -0.04 18.61
N GLN A 212 17.19 0.93 18.78
CA GLN A 212 17.34 2.00 19.77
C GLN A 212 17.30 1.46 21.21
N LEU A 213 16.33 0.60 21.52
CA LEU A 213 16.18 0.01 22.85
C LEU A 213 17.37 -0.88 23.22
N GLN A 214 17.85 -1.70 22.28
CA GLN A 214 19.05 -2.53 22.47
C GLN A 214 20.31 -1.68 22.67
N ALA A 215 20.47 -0.57 21.94
CA ALA A 215 21.60 0.34 22.10
C ALA A 215 21.59 1.05 23.47
N VAL A 216 20.41 1.51 23.93
CA VAL A 216 20.22 2.11 25.27
C VAL A 216 20.53 1.08 26.37
N TRP A 217 20.06 -0.16 26.22
CA TRP A 217 20.35 -1.24 27.18
C TRP A 217 21.83 -1.59 27.27
N LEU A 218 22.52 -1.73 26.13
CA LEU A 218 23.96 -2.01 26.12
C LEU A 218 24.76 -0.86 26.77
N ALA A 219 24.47 0.39 26.40
CA ALA A 219 25.12 1.56 27.00
C ALA A 219 24.87 1.68 28.53
N PHE A 220 23.68 1.32 29.00
CA PHE A 220 23.37 1.23 30.43
C PHE A 220 24.15 0.10 31.12
N GLY A 221 24.22 -1.09 30.51
CA GLY A 221 24.97 -2.23 31.03
C GLY A 221 26.46 -1.96 31.16
N ASP A 222 27.08 -1.40 30.11
CA ASP A 222 28.49 -1.01 30.08
C ASP A 222 28.80 0.08 31.12
N ALA A 223 27.95 1.12 31.20
CA ALA A 223 28.10 2.19 32.18
C ALA A 223 27.96 1.68 33.62
N LEU A 224 27.04 0.75 33.87
CA LEU A 224 26.83 0.14 35.19
C LEU A 224 28.01 -0.75 35.58
N GLN A 225 28.54 -1.59 34.68
CA GLN A 225 29.74 -2.40 34.96
C GLN A 225 30.99 -1.55 35.23
N LEU A 226 31.16 -0.45 34.48
CA LEU A 226 32.23 0.50 34.76
C LEU A 226 32.02 1.18 36.12
N THR A 227 30.78 1.49 36.50
CA THR A 227 30.42 2.03 37.84
C THR A 227 30.75 1.02 38.96
N GLU A 228 30.40 -0.25 38.79
CA GLU A 228 30.75 -1.34 39.72
C GLU A 228 32.27 -1.45 39.92
N ALA A 229 33.05 -1.45 38.82
CA ALA A 229 34.51 -1.46 38.87
C ALA A 229 35.10 -0.19 39.53
N ALA A 230 34.50 0.98 39.26
CA ALA A 230 34.92 2.26 39.83
C ALA A 230 34.52 2.46 41.30
N ALA A 231 33.54 1.70 41.80
CA ALA A 231 33.23 1.60 43.22
C ALA A 231 34.19 0.64 43.95
N ALA A 232 34.67 -0.41 43.28
CA ALA A 232 35.62 -1.38 43.83
C ALA A 232 37.08 -0.89 43.85
N ASP A 233 37.52 -0.16 42.81
CA ASP A 233 38.87 0.43 42.72
C ASP A 233 38.83 1.96 42.66
N SER A 234 39.65 2.57 43.53
CA SER A 234 39.90 4.02 43.59
C SER A 234 40.59 4.61 42.35
N GLN A 235 41.34 3.80 41.60
CA GLN A 235 42.10 4.23 40.42
C GLN A 235 41.34 4.04 39.10
N ALA A 236 40.33 3.16 39.07
CA ALA A 236 39.48 2.94 37.92
C ALA A 236 38.76 4.22 37.45
N PRO A 237 38.54 4.39 36.13
CA PRO A 237 37.92 5.58 35.55
C PRO A 237 36.48 5.78 36.03
N LEU A 238 36.00 7.02 36.05
CA LEU A 238 34.61 7.33 36.42
C LEU A 238 33.63 7.04 35.27
N PRO A 239 32.38 6.63 35.57
CA PRO A 239 31.36 6.38 34.55
C PRO A 239 30.91 7.67 33.85
N ALA A 240 30.37 7.53 32.64
CA ALA A 240 29.82 8.64 31.86
C ALA A 240 28.52 9.23 32.45
N VAL A 241 27.83 8.50 33.33
CA VAL A 241 26.60 8.94 34.02
C VAL A 241 26.96 9.89 35.17
N PRO A 242 26.59 11.19 35.11
CA PRO A 242 27.09 12.18 36.08
C PRO A 242 26.69 11.91 37.53
N ALA A 243 25.47 11.43 37.78
CA ALA A 243 24.98 11.14 39.13
C ALA A 243 25.79 10.02 39.81
N TRP A 244 26.11 8.94 39.08
CA TRP A 244 26.89 7.82 39.57
C TRP A 244 28.37 8.19 39.75
N ALA A 245 28.93 8.97 38.80
CA ALA A 245 30.29 9.49 38.91
C ALA A 245 30.46 10.39 40.14
N GLU A 246 29.47 11.23 40.44
CA GLU A 246 29.49 12.12 41.61
C GLU A 246 29.36 11.34 42.93
N GLN A 247 28.50 10.32 43.00
CA GLN A 247 28.44 9.42 44.16
C GLN A 247 29.77 8.72 44.43
N ILE A 248 30.45 8.24 43.38
CA ILE A 248 31.79 7.65 43.51
C ILE A 248 32.83 8.68 43.96
N ARG A 249 32.77 9.94 43.48
CA ARG A 249 33.64 11.01 44.00
C ARG A 249 33.41 11.28 45.48
N GLN A 250 32.17 11.32 45.94
CA GLN A 250 31.83 11.55 47.35
C GLN A 250 32.33 10.41 48.25
N VAL A 251 32.26 9.16 47.80
CA VAL A 251 32.86 8.00 48.51
C VAL A 251 34.39 8.05 48.47
N ARG A 252 35.00 8.41 47.34
CA ARG A 252 36.47 8.55 47.21
C ARG A 252 37.02 9.79 47.97
N ASN A 253 36.19 10.81 48.25
CA ASN A 253 36.64 12.09 48.80
C ASN A 253 35.50 12.85 49.54
N PRO A 254 35.12 12.45 50.77
CA PRO A 254 33.88 12.90 51.43
C PRO A 254 33.86 14.37 51.88
N SER A 255 34.99 15.07 51.88
CA SER A 255 35.16 16.38 52.53
C SER A 255 34.60 17.59 51.77
N GLN A 256 33.88 17.42 50.65
CA GLN A 256 33.44 18.53 49.77
C GLN A 256 31.90 18.72 49.65
N ALA A 257 31.07 17.81 50.15
CA ALA A 257 29.66 17.74 49.76
C ALA A 257 28.65 18.59 50.58
N GLN A 258 29.02 19.18 51.72
CA GLN A 258 28.06 19.74 52.70
C GLN A 258 27.54 21.18 52.42
N ALA A 259 27.73 21.75 51.23
CA ALA A 259 27.64 23.20 51.04
C ALA A 259 26.24 23.79 50.74
N GLN A 260 25.26 23.06 50.16
CA GLN A 260 24.05 23.68 49.57
C GLN A 260 22.79 22.79 49.56
N ALA A 261 21.73 23.14 50.35
CA ALA A 261 20.29 22.94 50.04
C ALA A 261 19.34 23.26 51.24
N GLN A 262 18.27 24.07 51.03
CA GLN A 262 17.03 24.14 51.87
C GLN A 262 15.82 24.73 51.08
N PRO A 263 14.55 24.26 51.28
CA PRO A 263 13.32 24.82 50.67
C PRO A 263 12.16 25.16 51.67
N VAL A 264 11.02 25.73 51.19
CA VAL A 264 9.81 26.13 51.99
C VAL A 264 8.48 25.98 51.17
N GLU A 265 7.30 25.82 51.84
CA GLU A 265 5.95 25.51 51.27
C GLU A 265 4.81 26.52 51.60
N SER A 266 3.58 26.39 51.04
CA SER A 266 2.25 26.85 51.61
C SER A 266 1.00 26.57 50.70
N SER A 267 -0.26 26.70 51.24
CA SER A 267 -1.52 26.10 50.66
C SER A 267 -2.88 26.86 50.87
N GLN A 268 -3.84 26.67 49.92
CA GLN A 268 -5.36 26.59 49.93
C GLN A 268 -6.34 27.48 50.77
N ASN A 269 -7.58 27.75 50.26
CA ASN A 269 -8.85 28.00 51.04
C ASN A 269 -10.20 28.12 50.22
N ALA A 270 -11.42 28.16 50.86
CA ALA A 270 -12.78 28.25 50.22
C ALA A 270 -14.00 28.82 51.11
N PRO A 271 -15.24 29.13 50.59
CA PRO A 271 -16.34 29.94 51.25
C PRO A 271 -17.85 29.43 51.21
N THR A 272 -18.88 30.26 51.60
CA THR A 272 -20.34 29.88 51.87
C THR A 272 -21.48 30.94 51.50
N ALA A 273 -22.81 30.61 51.58
CA ALA A 273 -24.08 31.39 51.22
C ALA A 273 -25.21 31.35 52.35
N PRO A 274 -26.60 31.45 52.26
CA PRO A 274 -27.67 31.66 51.18
C PRO A 274 -29.05 32.44 51.56
N ALA A 275 -30.14 32.35 50.73
CA ALA A 275 -31.62 32.12 51.05
C ALA A 275 -32.85 33.15 50.98
N THR A 276 -34.11 32.58 50.82
CA THR A 276 -35.56 33.06 50.94
C THR A 276 -36.31 33.67 49.69
N GLY A 277 -37.66 33.75 49.46
CA GLY A 277 -39.02 33.40 50.06
C GLY A 277 -40.21 33.85 49.10
N VAL A 278 -41.59 33.80 49.22
CA VAL A 278 -42.70 33.31 50.12
C VAL A 278 -44.08 33.01 49.33
N ALA A 279 -45.33 33.38 49.76
CA ALA A 279 -46.69 32.94 49.23
C ALA A 279 -47.90 33.97 49.43
N SER A 280 -49.27 33.80 49.28
CA SER A 280 -50.31 32.71 49.09
C SER A 280 -51.80 33.18 48.73
N GLU A 281 -52.78 32.23 48.51
CA GLU A 281 -54.29 32.18 48.79
C GLU A 281 -55.48 32.95 48.03
N ALA A 282 -56.61 32.24 47.66
CA ALA A 282 -58.04 32.71 47.52
C ALA A 282 -59.16 31.59 47.35
N THR A 283 -60.49 31.88 47.40
CA THR A 283 -61.61 30.87 47.62
C THR A 283 -63.01 31.13 46.93
N ARG A 284 -63.80 30.10 46.51
CA ARG A 284 -65.29 30.14 46.24
C ARG A 284 -66.00 28.75 46.29
N LYS A 285 -67.35 28.65 46.14
CA LYS A 285 -68.20 27.43 46.36
C LYS A 285 -69.46 27.30 45.46
N VAL A 286 -69.96 26.07 45.25
CA VAL A 286 -71.19 25.62 44.51
C VAL A 286 -71.74 24.34 45.21
N LYS A 287 -72.82 23.69 44.73
CA LYS A 287 -73.43 22.44 45.27
C LYS A 287 -73.48 21.33 44.17
N PRO A 288 -73.41 20.00 44.49
CA PRO A 288 -72.92 18.98 43.53
C PRO A 288 -73.99 18.19 42.77
N MET A 289 -73.57 17.52 41.69
CA MET A 289 -74.26 16.36 41.07
C MET A 289 -73.25 15.26 40.77
N GLY A 290 -73.14 14.29 41.67
CA GLY A 290 -72.16 13.21 41.66
C GLY A 290 -71.55 12.99 43.05
N ASP A 291 -71.00 11.80 43.30
CA ASP A 291 -70.38 11.49 44.59
C ASP A 291 -69.19 12.40 44.85
N LYS A 292 -69.37 13.33 45.80
CA LYS A 292 -68.37 14.34 46.16
C LYS A 292 -67.00 13.71 46.46
N VAL A 293 -66.98 12.53 47.08
CA VAL A 293 -65.76 11.78 47.41
C VAL A 293 -64.99 11.38 46.15
N LEU A 294 -65.66 10.84 45.13
CA LEU A 294 -65.01 10.43 43.87
C LEU A 294 -64.50 11.65 43.08
N ILE A 295 -65.25 12.76 43.09
CA ILE A 295 -64.85 13.98 42.36
C ILE A 295 -63.70 14.72 43.09
N ASP A 296 -63.67 14.73 44.43
CA ASP A 296 -62.53 15.23 45.19
C ASP A 296 -61.31 14.29 45.12
N GLN A 297 -61.50 12.98 44.93
CA GLN A 297 -60.41 12.04 44.59
C GLN A 297 -59.80 12.36 43.21
N GLN A 298 -60.61 12.54 42.16
CA GLN A 298 -60.12 12.94 40.82
C GLN A 298 -59.37 14.28 40.85
N ARG A 299 -59.84 15.26 41.64
CA ARG A 299 -59.10 16.51 41.90
C ARG A 299 -57.76 16.26 42.60
N LEU A 300 -57.68 15.33 43.54
CA LEU A 300 -56.45 14.98 44.23
C LEU A 300 -55.46 14.27 43.29
N GLU A 301 -55.94 13.37 42.41
CA GLU A 301 -55.12 12.75 41.36
C GLU A 301 -54.54 13.78 40.39
N LEU A 302 -55.35 14.74 39.91
CA LEU A 302 -54.87 15.83 39.05
C LEU A 302 -53.86 16.75 39.77
N ALA A 303 -54.04 16.99 41.08
CA ALA A 303 -53.05 17.71 41.89
C ALA A 303 -51.72 16.94 42.01
N MET A 304 -51.77 15.63 42.26
CA MET A 304 -50.57 14.77 42.30
C MET A 304 -49.88 14.69 40.94
N GLN A 305 -50.63 14.65 39.83
CA GLN A 305 -50.07 14.69 38.47
C GLN A 305 -49.39 16.03 38.15
N ALA A 306 -49.95 17.16 38.64
CA ALA A 306 -49.32 18.47 38.52
C ALA A 306 -48.05 18.60 39.38
N GLU A 307 -48.04 18.03 40.59
CA GLU A 307 -46.84 17.97 41.44
C GLU A 307 -45.75 17.07 40.84
N ALA A 308 -46.13 15.93 40.23
CA ALA A 308 -45.22 15.01 39.54
C ALA A 308 -44.58 15.56 38.25
N LEU A 309 -44.92 16.79 37.83
CA LEU A 309 -44.18 17.54 36.80
C LEU A 309 -42.76 17.93 37.27
N PHE A 310 -42.47 17.81 38.56
CA PHE A 310 -41.15 18.01 39.16
C PHE A 310 -40.67 16.75 39.89
N LYS A 311 -39.35 16.59 39.99
CA LYS A 311 -38.71 15.50 40.75
C LYS A 311 -37.79 16.07 41.82
N PRO A 312 -37.86 15.58 43.09
CA PRO A 312 -36.89 15.93 44.11
C PRO A 312 -35.53 15.28 43.79
N ILE A 313 -34.44 16.00 44.02
CA ILE A 313 -33.08 15.45 43.93
C ILE A 313 -32.85 14.51 45.14
N SER A 314 -32.71 13.21 44.88
CA SER A 314 -32.41 12.21 45.91
C SER A 314 -30.91 11.91 45.94
N ALA A 315 -30.25 12.27 47.03
CA ALA A 315 -28.84 11.97 47.24
C ALA A 315 -28.59 10.47 47.50
N LYS A 316 -27.53 9.95 46.88
CA LYS A 316 -26.89 8.65 47.13
C LYS A 316 -25.37 8.87 47.11
N THR A 317 -24.51 8.20 47.87
CA THR A 317 -24.62 6.96 48.66
C THR A 317 -23.67 7.03 49.86
N LYS A 318 -24.00 6.41 51.01
CA LYS A 318 -22.95 5.91 51.92
C LYS A 318 -23.41 4.73 52.81
N GLU A 319 -22.98 3.54 52.40
CA GLU A 319 -22.81 2.34 53.24
C GLU A 319 -21.30 2.26 53.61
N LYS A 320 -20.81 1.57 54.66
CA LYS A 320 -21.41 0.67 55.67
C LYS A 320 -20.45 0.58 56.88
N ALA A 321 -20.96 0.41 58.11
CA ALA A 321 -20.17 -0.05 59.27
C ALA A 321 -21.09 -0.81 60.26
N PRO A 322 -20.58 -1.78 61.06
CA PRO A 322 -21.40 -2.74 61.82
C PRO A 322 -21.77 -2.28 63.25
N PRO A 323 -22.75 -2.96 63.92
CA PRO A 323 -23.44 -2.45 65.12
C PRO A 323 -22.86 -2.95 66.46
N LYS A 324 -23.38 -2.39 67.56
CA LYS A 324 -23.34 -2.98 68.91
C LYS A 324 -24.63 -2.69 69.70
N ASP A 325 -25.20 -3.79 70.21
CA ASP A 325 -25.64 -4.06 71.58
C ASP A 325 -26.83 -3.26 72.20
N ASP A 326 -27.72 -4.03 72.84
CA ASP A 326 -28.99 -3.73 73.54
C ASP A 326 -28.93 -2.56 74.56
N GLU A 327 -30.02 -1.83 74.88
CA GLU A 327 -31.22 -2.29 75.59
C GLU A 327 -32.46 -1.37 75.43
N SER A 328 -33.57 -1.72 76.09
CA SER A 328 -34.82 -0.95 76.26
C SER A 328 -35.37 -1.21 77.69
N PRO A 329 -36.36 -0.47 78.26
CA PRO A 329 -37.28 0.51 77.64
C PRO A 329 -37.56 1.80 78.49
N SER A 330 -38.62 2.54 78.10
CA SER A 330 -39.62 3.16 79.00
C SER A 330 -39.71 4.71 79.13
N ALA A 331 -40.67 5.26 78.38
CA ALA A 331 -41.72 6.21 78.80
C ALA A 331 -41.44 7.71 79.16
N THR A 332 -42.40 8.54 78.69
CA THR A 332 -42.86 9.85 79.20
C THR A 332 -42.37 11.14 78.49
N THR A 333 -43.19 11.56 77.51
CA THR A 333 -43.78 12.91 77.24
C THR A 333 -42.98 14.22 77.41
N GLU A 334 -43.35 15.20 76.56
CA GLU A 334 -43.05 16.66 76.58
C GLU A 334 -41.62 17.08 76.13
N ASP A 335 -41.40 18.22 75.47
CA ASP A 335 -42.17 18.94 74.43
C ASP A 335 -41.21 19.93 73.69
N LEU A 336 -41.74 20.75 72.76
CA LEU A 336 -41.16 21.91 72.07
C LEU A 336 -40.49 21.69 70.71
N SER A 337 -40.72 22.69 69.85
CA SER A 337 -40.48 22.72 68.41
C SER A 337 -39.29 23.61 67.99
N VAL A 338 -38.80 23.41 66.77
CA VAL A 338 -38.89 24.41 65.68
C VAL A 338 -38.55 23.74 64.33
N GLU A 339 -39.00 24.34 63.24
CA GLU A 339 -39.13 23.74 61.90
C GLU A 339 -37.79 23.50 61.17
N ALA A 340 -37.69 22.37 60.48
CA ALA A 340 -36.69 22.14 59.45
C ALA A 340 -37.30 22.45 58.07
N ALA A 341 -36.73 23.44 57.37
CA ALA A 341 -37.15 23.83 56.02
C ALA A 341 -36.01 23.55 55.01
N GLU A 342 -35.79 22.28 54.68
CA GLU A 342 -34.87 21.91 53.61
C GLU A 342 -35.46 22.32 52.25
N GLU A 343 -34.83 23.29 51.60
CA GLU A 343 -35.24 23.80 50.28
C GLU A 343 -34.79 22.82 49.18
N ILE A 344 -35.53 21.71 49.04
CA ILE A 344 -35.25 20.66 48.05
C ILE A 344 -35.36 21.23 46.63
N GLU A 345 -34.23 21.29 45.92
CA GLU A 345 -34.21 21.63 44.50
C GLU A 345 -35.06 20.64 43.69
N LEU A 346 -36.02 21.19 42.93
CA LEU A 346 -37.03 20.44 42.17
C LEU A 346 -36.76 20.58 40.68
N VAL A 347 -36.23 19.52 40.08
CA VAL A 347 -35.88 19.52 38.64
C VAL A 347 -37.14 19.23 37.80
N PRO A 348 -37.39 19.98 36.71
CA PRO A 348 -38.46 19.69 35.75
C PRO A 348 -38.39 18.25 35.23
N ALA A 349 -39.43 17.46 35.44
CA ALA A 349 -39.46 16.03 35.10
C ALA A 349 -39.52 15.76 33.59
N MET A 350 -39.89 16.78 32.80
CA MET A 350 -40.21 16.73 31.37
C MET A 350 -39.74 18.01 30.66
N GLY A 351 -39.30 17.89 29.40
CA GLY A 351 -38.86 19.05 28.60
C GLY A 351 -39.98 20.04 28.29
N GLY A 352 -39.63 21.34 28.21
CA GLY A 352 -40.57 22.47 28.24
C GLY A 352 -41.79 22.38 27.31
N ARG A 353 -41.62 21.93 26.06
CA ARG A 353 -42.76 21.71 25.13
C ARG A 353 -43.77 20.69 25.67
N LYS A 354 -43.29 19.54 26.16
CA LYS A 354 -44.16 18.50 26.73
C LYS A 354 -44.83 19.01 28.01
N MET A 355 -44.10 19.77 28.83
CA MET A 355 -44.63 20.40 30.03
C MET A 355 -45.74 21.43 29.71
N GLN A 356 -45.59 22.23 28.65
CA GLN A 356 -46.62 23.14 28.16
C GLN A 356 -47.88 22.38 27.69
N GLU A 357 -47.70 21.30 26.93
CA GLU A 357 -48.79 20.45 26.44
C GLU A 357 -49.51 19.74 27.60
N THR A 358 -48.80 19.20 28.61
CA THR A 358 -49.42 18.60 29.81
C THR A 358 -50.11 19.63 30.69
N LEU A 359 -49.56 20.84 30.88
CA LEU A 359 -50.20 21.90 31.67
C LEU A 359 -51.52 22.36 31.04
N ARG A 360 -51.61 22.40 29.70
CA ARG A 360 -52.88 22.69 29.03
C ARG A 360 -53.90 21.57 29.30
N ASN A 361 -53.50 20.32 29.10
CA ASN A 361 -54.40 19.17 29.29
C ASN A 361 -54.90 19.07 30.73
N LEU A 362 -54.02 19.16 31.73
CA LEU A 362 -54.38 19.16 33.17
C LEU A 362 -55.33 20.31 33.51
N ARG A 363 -55.11 21.52 32.98
CA ARG A 363 -56.02 22.68 33.19
C ARG A 363 -57.38 22.49 32.51
N GLU A 364 -57.44 21.79 31.37
CA GLU A 364 -58.71 21.42 30.71
C GLU A 364 -59.44 20.29 31.43
N GLU A 365 -58.73 19.29 31.95
CA GLU A 365 -59.25 18.18 32.73
C GLU A 365 -59.80 18.65 34.08
N TRP A 366 -59.07 19.51 34.79
CA TRP A 366 -59.61 20.19 35.97
C TRP A 366 -60.89 20.97 35.63
N LYS A 367 -60.93 21.68 34.49
CA LYS A 367 -62.13 22.39 34.01
C LYS A 367 -63.31 21.48 33.62
N LYS A 368 -63.10 20.16 33.45
CA LYS A 368 -64.16 19.16 33.24
C LYS A 368 -64.66 18.65 34.59
N VAL A 369 -63.75 18.25 35.48
CA VAL A 369 -64.05 17.74 36.83
C VAL A 369 -64.72 18.80 37.72
N ASP A 370 -64.24 20.04 37.69
CA ASP A 370 -64.72 21.13 38.56
C ASP A 370 -66.17 21.57 38.25
N LYS A 371 -66.70 21.24 37.07
CA LYS A 371 -68.10 21.48 36.70
C LYS A 371 -69.09 20.51 37.35
N GLN A 372 -68.62 19.41 37.93
CA GLN A 372 -69.47 18.30 38.39
C GLN A 372 -69.81 18.39 39.90
N ALA A 373 -68.94 19.00 40.70
CA ALA A 373 -69.17 19.17 42.14
C ALA A 373 -68.70 20.52 42.69
N ALA A 374 -69.23 20.86 43.87
CA ALA A 374 -68.77 21.97 44.71
C ALA A 374 -67.24 22.15 44.68
N PRO A 375 -66.72 23.34 44.26
CA PRO A 375 -65.28 23.61 44.26
C PRO A 375 -64.63 23.36 45.61
N ASN A 376 -63.51 22.64 45.59
CA ASN A 376 -62.69 22.36 46.76
C ASN A 376 -61.48 23.32 46.75
N PRO A 377 -61.49 24.41 47.55
CA PRO A 377 -60.48 25.46 47.45
C PRO A 377 -59.09 25.01 47.91
N ALA A 378 -58.99 24.01 48.80
CA ALA A 378 -57.71 23.50 49.26
C ALA A 378 -56.99 22.72 48.14
N LEU A 379 -57.72 21.81 47.47
CA LEU A 379 -57.19 21.07 46.32
C LEU A 379 -56.89 22.00 45.14
N TRP A 380 -57.75 23.01 44.89
CA TRP A 380 -57.49 24.01 43.86
C TRP A 380 -56.21 24.81 44.12
N LYS A 381 -56.01 25.35 45.33
CA LYS A 381 -54.79 26.09 45.70
C LYS A 381 -53.53 25.24 45.51
N ARG A 382 -53.59 23.95 45.85
CA ARG A 382 -52.48 23.00 45.70
C ARG A 382 -52.17 22.72 44.22
N PHE A 383 -53.18 22.42 43.42
CA PHE A 383 -53.05 22.24 41.96
C PHE A 383 -52.55 23.50 41.25
N ASP A 384 -53.13 24.66 41.54
CA ASP A 384 -52.74 25.93 40.91
C ASP A 384 -51.31 26.35 41.30
N ALA A 385 -50.89 26.13 42.56
CA ALA A 385 -49.50 26.34 42.96
C ALA A 385 -48.51 25.46 42.18
N ALA A 386 -48.83 24.18 41.96
CA ALA A 386 -48.02 23.28 41.13
C ALA A 386 -48.01 23.71 39.64
N CYS A 387 -49.18 24.06 39.08
CA CYS A 387 -49.29 24.58 37.71
C CYS A 387 -48.54 25.89 37.52
N ASN A 388 -48.54 26.80 38.49
CA ASN A 388 -47.86 28.10 38.39
C ASN A 388 -46.34 27.97 38.51
N LYS A 389 -45.83 27.08 39.38
CA LYS A 389 -44.41 26.69 39.40
C LYS A 389 -43.95 26.16 38.02
N ALA A 390 -44.74 25.26 37.42
CA ALA A 390 -44.46 24.73 36.09
C ALA A 390 -44.62 25.79 34.97
N HIS A 391 -45.53 26.76 35.11
CA HIS A 391 -45.71 27.86 34.16
C HIS A 391 -44.46 28.75 34.07
N VAL A 392 -43.82 29.07 35.21
CA VAL A 392 -42.58 29.87 35.23
C VAL A 392 -41.46 29.17 34.46
N VAL A 393 -41.33 27.84 34.59
CA VAL A 393 -40.37 27.03 33.82
C VAL A 393 -40.69 27.05 32.32
N VAL A 394 -41.96 26.92 31.95
CA VAL A 394 -42.41 26.99 30.55
C VAL A 394 -42.21 28.38 29.96
N ASP A 395 -42.46 29.46 30.70
CA ASP A 395 -42.21 30.84 30.26
C ASP A 395 -40.71 31.11 30.07
N ALA A 396 -39.86 30.62 30.97
CA ALA A 396 -38.40 30.69 30.82
C ALA A 396 -37.94 29.94 29.56
N TRP A 397 -38.42 28.71 29.35
CA TRP A 397 -38.14 27.92 28.15
C TRP A 397 -38.67 28.59 26.85
N LEU A 398 -39.85 29.22 26.89
CA LEU A 398 -40.40 29.95 25.72
C LEU A 398 -39.63 31.24 25.42
N LYS A 399 -39.12 31.93 26.44
CA LYS A 399 -38.21 33.08 26.26
C LYS A 399 -36.90 32.62 25.63
N GLU A 400 -36.30 31.55 26.15
CA GLU A 400 -35.06 30.97 25.64
C GLU A 400 -35.20 30.46 24.19
N ALA A 401 -36.27 29.72 23.86
CA ALA A 401 -36.54 29.28 22.49
C ALA A 401 -36.74 30.45 21.50
N ARG A 402 -37.33 31.56 21.95
CA ARG A 402 -37.42 32.81 21.16
C ARG A 402 -36.06 33.50 21.02
N ALA A 403 -35.25 33.53 22.08
CA ALA A 403 -33.90 34.07 22.03
C ALA A 403 -33.00 33.27 21.07
N GLN A 404 -33.04 31.94 21.12
CA GLN A 404 -32.30 31.05 20.21
C GLN A 404 -32.74 31.23 18.75
N THR A 405 -34.04 31.33 18.47
CA THR A 405 -34.52 31.57 17.09
C THR A 405 -34.17 32.98 16.58
N ALA A 406 -34.16 33.99 17.45
CA ALA A 406 -33.69 35.33 17.12
C ALA A 406 -32.16 35.35 16.85
N ALA A 407 -31.37 34.68 17.69
CA ALA A 407 -29.93 34.53 17.52
C ALA A 407 -29.58 33.79 16.21
N ASN A 408 -30.28 32.70 15.89
CA ASN A 408 -30.13 32.00 14.62
C ASN A 408 -30.47 32.90 13.42
N LYS A 409 -31.50 33.77 13.52
CA LYS A 409 -31.81 34.74 12.45
C LYS A 409 -30.69 35.77 12.30
N ALA A 410 -30.22 36.33 13.41
CA ALA A 410 -29.14 37.32 13.41
C ALA A 410 -27.83 36.76 12.84
N GLN A 411 -27.43 35.55 13.25
CA GLN A 411 -26.26 34.85 12.69
C GLN A 411 -26.36 34.66 11.17
N ARG A 412 -27.53 34.29 10.65
CA ARG A 412 -27.73 34.11 9.19
C ARG A 412 -27.73 35.42 8.41
N VAL A 413 -28.26 36.51 8.98
CA VAL A 413 -28.20 37.84 8.35
C VAL A 413 -26.76 38.36 8.33
N ALA A 414 -26.07 38.33 9.48
CA ALA A 414 -24.68 38.73 9.59
C ALA A 414 -23.76 37.95 8.63
N LEU A 415 -24.01 36.65 8.44
CA LEU A 415 -23.24 35.81 7.51
C LEU A 415 -23.53 36.11 6.02
N ILE A 416 -24.72 36.64 5.68
CA ILE A 416 -25.01 37.17 4.33
C ILE A 416 -24.25 38.50 4.11
N GLU A 417 -24.14 39.34 5.13
CA GLU A 417 -23.43 40.62 5.07
C GLU A 417 -21.91 40.44 5.02
N GLU A 418 -21.36 39.57 5.87
CA GLU A 418 -19.96 39.13 5.89
C GLU A 418 -19.54 38.54 4.52
N LEU A 419 -20.41 37.73 3.90
CA LEU A 419 -20.16 37.20 2.56
C LEU A 419 -20.15 38.29 1.48
N LYS A 420 -21.03 39.30 1.57
CA LYS A 420 -21.08 40.41 0.60
C LYS A 420 -19.84 41.31 0.71
N THR A 421 -19.41 41.66 1.93
CA THR A 421 -18.20 42.46 2.13
C THR A 421 -16.95 41.69 1.70
N TRP A 422 -16.83 40.44 2.12
CA TRP A 422 -15.74 39.54 1.69
C TRP A 422 -15.68 39.40 0.16
N ALA A 423 -16.83 39.23 -0.51
CA ALA A 423 -16.87 39.09 -1.97
C ALA A 423 -16.40 40.36 -2.70
N ALA A 424 -16.72 41.55 -2.18
CA ALA A 424 -16.24 42.81 -2.75
C ALA A 424 -14.72 42.97 -2.61
N GLU A 425 -14.15 42.55 -1.48
CA GLU A 425 -12.70 42.57 -1.24
C GLU A 425 -11.95 41.54 -2.10
N HIS A 426 -12.53 40.35 -2.31
CA HIS A 426 -11.87 39.21 -2.94
C HIS A 426 -12.19 39.06 -4.44
N ALA A 427 -12.99 39.96 -5.04
CA ALA A 427 -13.39 39.93 -6.45
C ALA A 427 -12.21 39.96 -7.45
N GLN A 428 -11.05 40.49 -7.05
CA GLN A 428 -9.82 40.55 -7.85
C GLN A 428 -8.73 39.58 -7.31
N GLY A 429 -9.14 38.56 -6.55
CA GLY A 429 -8.27 37.81 -5.65
C GLY A 429 -7.02 37.17 -6.30
N PRO A 430 -5.81 37.40 -5.76
CA PRO A 430 -4.59 36.79 -6.28
C PRO A 430 -4.43 35.29 -5.94
N ASP A 431 -5.27 34.75 -5.03
CA ASP A 431 -5.33 33.31 -4.74
C ASP A 431 -6.77 32.76 -4.88
N TRP A 432 -7.09 32.29 -6.07
CA TRP A 432 -8.37 31.64 -6.38
C TRP A 432 -8.59 30.33 -5.58
N LYS A 433 -7.56 29.73 -4.99
CA LYS A 433 -7.66 28.52 -4.16
C LYS A 433 -8.11 28.86 -2.74
N GLY A 434 -7.64 29.97 -2.19
CA GLY A 434 -8.14 30.60 -0.97
C GLY A 434 -9.61 30.97 -1.12
N VAL A 435 -9.95 31.70 -2.20
CA VAL A 435 -11.32 32.10 -2.56
C VAL A 435 -12.27 30.90 -2.59
N ALA A 436 -11.96 29.86 -3.38
CA ALA A 436 -12.79 28.66 -3.48
C ALA A 436 -12.97 27.92 -2.13
N ARG A 437 -11.95 27.91 -1.27
CA ARG A 437 -12.03 27.31 0.07
C ARG A 437 -12.93 28.11 1.01
N GLN A 438 -12.80 29.43 1.00
CA GLN A 438 -13.59 30.34 1.83
C GLN A 438 -15.08 30.30 1.43
N LEU A 439 -15.38 30.27 0.12
CA LEU A 439 -16.75 30.04 -0.38
C LEU A 439 -17.37 28.73 0.16
N HIS A 440 -16.60 27.64 0.21
CA HIS A 440 -17.08 26.39 0.80
C HIS A 440 -17.32 26.52 2.33
N GLN A 441 -16.45 27.24 3.03
CA GLN A 441 -16.61 27.50 4.47
C GLN A 441 -17.83 28.36 4.78
N PHE A 442 -18.11 29.40 3.97
CA PHE A 442 -19.36 30.18 4.06
C PHE A 442 -20.59 29.28 3.82
N ALA A 443 -20.55 28.42 2.79
CA ALA A 443 -21.62 27.45 2.52
C ALA A 443 -21.75 26.34 3.58
N GLN A 444 -20.71 26.06 4.36
CA GLN A 444 -20.75 25.17 5.53
C GLN A 444 -21.36 25.88 6.73
N ARG A 445 -20.86 27.06 7.11
CA ARG A 445 -21.40 27.89 8.21
C ARG A 445 -22.89 28.20 8.03
N TRP A 446 -23.35 28.45 6.79
CA TRP A 446 -24.78 28.61 6.49
C TRP A 446 -25.61 27.35 6.80
N ARG A 447 -25.08 26.14 6.50
CA ARG A 447 -25.74 24.86 6.81
C ARG A 447 -25.72 24.54 8.31
N GLU A 448 -24.66 24.91 9.02
CA GLU A 448 -24.45 24.64 10.45
C GLU A 448 -25.17 25.64 11.36
N SER A 449 -25.44 26.86 10.88
CA SER A 449 -26.24 27.85 11.61
C SER A 449 -27.63 27.31 11.97
N GLY A 450 -28.09 27.58 13.20
CA GLY A 450 -29.18 26.83 13.83
C GLY A 450 -30.55 26.88 13.14
N HIS A 451 -31.47 26.03 13.61
CA HIS A 451 -32.81 25.90 13.04
C HIS A 451 -33.63 27.20 13.16
N LEU A 452 -34.44 27.46 12.13
CA LEU A 452 -35.31 28.63 11.97
C LEU A 452 -36.66 28.18 11.44
N SER A 453 -37.70 28.96 11.76
CA SER A 453 -39.03 28.74 11.21
C SER A 453 -39.04 28.87 9.69
N GLU A 454 -39.78 27.99 9.02
CA GLU A 454 -39.85 27.87 7.57
C GLU A 454 -40.05 29.21 6.84
N LYS A 455 -40.96 30.05 7.34
CA LYS A 455 -41.22 31.39 6.77
C LYS A 455 -39.98 32.31 6.80
N MET A 456 -39.24 32.30 7.91
CA MET A 456 -38.01 33.10 8.07
C MET A 456 -36.84 32.52 7.26
N PHE A 457 -36.82 31.20 7.06
CA PHE A 457 -35.85 30.57 6.17
C PHE A 457 -36.15 30.89 4.69
N ALA A 458 -37.40 30.83 4.26
CA ALA A 458 -37.83 31.16 2.90
C ALA A 458 -37.55 32.64 2.53
N GLU A 459 -37.60 33.56 3.51
CA GLU A 459 -37.23 34.97 3.34
C GLU A 459 -35.71 35.18 3.14
N LEU A 460 -34.87 34.44 3.88
CA LEU A 460 -33.41 34.59 3.85
C LEU A 460 -32.70 33.71 2.80
N GLN A 461 -33.27 32.56 2.43
CA GLN A 461 -32.69 31.64 1.45
C GLN A 461 -32.44 32.26 0.06
N PRO A 462 -33.33 33.08 -0.55
CA PRO A 462 -33.03 33.74 -1.82
C PRO A 462 -31.95 34.81 -1.68
N GLN A 463 -31.91 35.55 -0.56
CA GLN A 463 -30.88 36.56 -0.28
C GLN A 463 -29.49 35.92 -0.16
N TRP A 464 -29.42 34.78 0.55
CA TRP A 464 -28.23 33.93 0.61
C TRP A 464 -27.82 33.41 -0.77
N LYS A 465 -28.75 32.86 -1.55
CA LYS A 465 -28.48 32.37 -2.92
C LYS A 465 -27.91 33.45 -3.83
N ALA A 466 -28.46 34.68 -3.79
CA ALA A 466 -27.96 35.81 -4.57
C ALA A 466 -26.55 36.21 -4.13
N ALA A 467 -26.30 36.34 -2.82
CA ALA A 467 -24.99 36.70 -2.29
C ALA A 467 -23.91 35.65 -2.62
N ILE A 468 -24.20 34.35 -2.45
CA ILE A 468 -23.23 33.30 -2.75
C ILE A 468 -23.00 33.12 -4.25
N HIS A 469 -23.99 33.37 -5.11
CA HIS A 469 -23.80 33.37 -6.56
C HIS A 469 -22.87 34.51 -7.01
N ALA A 470 -23.15 35.75 -6.60
CA ALA A 470 -22.31 36.90 -6.90
C ALA A 470 -20.87 36.73 -6.38
N ALA A 471 -20.68 36.00 -5.28
CA ALA A 471 -19.37 35.66 -4.74
C ALA A 471 -18.63 34.55 -5.52
N HIS A 472 -19.32 33.72 -6.30
CA HIS A 472 -18.71 32.72 -7.20
C HIS A 472 -18.42 33.28 -8.60
N GLU A 473 -19.16 34.30 -9.06
CA GLU A 473 -19.09 34.83 -10.43
C GLU A 473 -17.66 35.24 -10.88
N PRO A 474 -16.83 35.95 -10.09
CA PRO A 474 -15.45 36.25 -10.49
C PRO A 474 -14.58 35.00 -10.67
N LEU A 475 -14.75 34.00 -9.79
CA LEU A 475 -14.05 32.71 -9.87
C LEU A 475 -14.48 31.95 -11.14
N GLU A 476 -15.77 31.93 -11.46
CA GLU A 476 -16.26 31.30 -12.69
C GLU A 476 -15.71 31.96 -13.96
N ILE A 477 -15.62 33.30 -14.00
CA ILE A 477 -15.05 34.05 -15.12
C ILE A 477 -13.58 33.65 -15.34
N VAL A 478 -12.79 33.58 -14.26
CA VAL A 478 -11.37 33.16 -14.33
C VAL A 478 -11.21 31.68 -14.67
N GLN A 479 -12.12 30.81 -14.21
CA GLN A 479 -12.14 29.41 -14.62
C GLN A 479 -12.46 29.24 -16.11
N LYS A 480 -13.44 29.98 -16.65
CA LYS A 480 -13.77 29.99 -18.10
C LYS A 480 -12.56 30.46 -18.93
N ALA A 481 -11.91 31.55 -18.53
CA ALA A 481 -10.70 32.04 -19.19
C ALA A 481 -9.51 31.06 -19.12
N SER A 482 -9.30 30.33 -18.02
CA SER A 482 -8.23 29.30 -17.96
C SER A 482 -8.58 28.04 -18.77
N LEU A 483 -9.86 27.66 -18.88
CA LEU A 483 -10.30 26.60 -19.79
C LEU A 483 -9.98 26.94 -21.25
N GLU A 484 -10.25 28.17 -21.68
CA GLU A 484 -9.91 28.67 -23.02
C GLU A 484 -8.39 28.64 -23.26
N ARG A 485 -7.58 29.13 -22.32
CA ARG A 485 -6.11 29.09 -22.43
C ARG A 485 -5.55 27.66 -22.45
N ARG A 486 -6.11 26.74 -21.65
CA ARG A 486 -5.73 25.31 -21.70
C ARG A 486 -6.13 24.65 -23.02
N ASN A 487 -7.28 25.00 -23.60
CA ASN A 487 -7.68 24.53 -24.92
C ASN A 487 -6.75 25.05 -26.03
N ALA A 488 -6.27 26.30 -25.94
CA ALA A 488 -5.26 26.82 -26.85
C ALA A 488 -3.91 26.08 -26.70
N LEU A 489 -3.47 25.76 -25.48
CA LEU A 489 -2.28 24.92 -25.24
C LEU A 489 -2.45 23.48 -25.78
N ILE A 490 -3.67 22.93 -25.79
CA ILE A 490 -3.97 21.64 -26.44
C ILE A 490 -3.83 21.74 -27.96
N ALA A 491 -4.25 22.84 -28.58
CA ALA A 491 -4.03 23.08 -30.01
C ALA A 491 -2.52 23.22 -30.35
N GLU A 492 -1.77 24.02 -29.59
CA GLU A 492 -0.29 24.08 -29.73
C GLU A 492 0.37 22.70 -29.55
N ALA A 493 -0.15 21.84 -28.67
CA ALA A 493 0.34 20.48 -28.49
C ALA A 493 0.04 19.56 -29.68
N GLN A 494 -1.11 19.74 -30.34
CA GLN A 494 -1.49 19.02 -31.56
C GLN A 494 -0.58 19.43 -32.73
N ASP A 495 -0.35 20.73 -32.94
CA ASP A 495 0.56 21.23 -33.98
C ASP A 495 2.00 20.73 -33.78
N LEU A 496 2.52 20.76 -32.55
CA LEU A 496 3.84 20.22 -32.22
C LEU A 496 3.93 18.69 -32.35
N GLY A 497 2.82 17.97 -32.14
CA GLY A 497 2.73 16.51 -32.32
C GLY A 497 2.51 16.06 -33.77
N ALA A 498 1.99 16.95 -34.62
CA ALA A 498 1.87 16.75 -36.07
C ALA A 498 3.17 17.08 -36.82
N ALA A 499 4.03 17.94 -36.27
CA ALA A 499 5.28 18.36 -36.90
C ALA A 499 6.25 17.19 -37.17
N PRO A 500 6.88 17.11 -38.37
CA PRO A 500 7.75 15.99 -38.74
C PRO A 500 9.04 15.91 -37.92
N THR A 501 9.45 17.01 -37.29
CA THR A 501 10.64 17.07 -36.42
C THR A 501 10.25 17.55 -35.02
N LEU A 502 10.19 16.61 -34.06
CA LEU A 502 9.80 16.90 -32.68
C LEU A 502 10.80 17.82 -31.96
N ARG A 503 10.44 19.11 -31.84
CA ARG A 503 11.24 20.16 -31.16
C ARG A 503 11.09 20.07 -29.65
N ILE A 504 12.00 19.34 -29.00
CA ILE A 504 11.98 19.04 -27.56
C ILE A 504 11.84 20.30 -26.70
N ASP A 505 12.53 21.40 -27.04
CA ASP A 505 12.50 22.61 -26.21
C ASP A 505 11.20 23.42 -26.36
N ALA A 506 10.51 23.29 -27.50
CA ALA A 506 9.14 23.81 -27.64
C ALA A 506 8.16 23.00 -26.77
N VAL A 507 8.31 21.68 -26.71
CA VAL A 507 7.52 20.80 -25.81
C VAL A 507 7.76 21.16 -24.34
N LYS A 508 9.00 21.40 -23.92
CA LYS A 508 9.32 21.87 -22.56
C LYS A 508 8.65 23.21 -22.24
N ALA A 509 8.76 24.19 -23.14
CA ALA A 509 8.15 25.51 -22.96
C ALA A 509 6.62 25.40 -22.84
N LEU A 510 5.99 24.55 -23.65
CA LEU A 510 4.55 24.30 -23.60
C LEU A 510 4.13 23.60 -22.30
N GLN A 511 4.90 22.61 -21.83
CA GLN A 511 4.70 21.96 -20.53
C GLN A 511 4.84 22.94 -19.36
N GLN A 512 5.77 23.89 -19.43
CA GLN A 512 5.91 24.94 -18.42
C GLN A 512 4.67 25.86 -18.38
N ARG A 513 4.22 26.38 -19.54
CA ARG A 513 2.99 27.19 -19.62
C ARG A 513 1.77 26.45 -19.06
N TRP A 514 1.67 25.14 -19.34
CA TRP A 514 0.62 24.29 -18.80
C TRP A 514 0.68 24.21 -17.26
N GLN A 515 1.87 24.03 -16.70
CA GLN A 515 2.07 24.00 -15.24
C GLN A 515 1.73 25.35 -14.61
N GLU A 516 2.09 26.46 -15.24
CA GLU A 516 1.77 27.82 -14.78
C GLU A 516 0.25 28.05 -14.74
N GLU A 517 -0.49 27.69 -15.80
CA GLU A 517 -1.96 27.73 -15.84
C GLU A 517 -2.64 26.77 -14.83
N ALA A 518 -2.10 25.56 -14.68
CA ALA A 518 -2.59 24.57 -13.71
C ALA A 518 -2.36 25.02 -12.25
N HIS A 519 -1.27 25.75 -11.99
CA HIS A 519 -1.00 26.30 -10.66
C HIS A 519 -1.76 27.61 -10.39
N ALA A 520 -2.08 28.41 -11.40
CA ALA A 520 -2.80 29.68 -11.22
C ALA A 520 -4.30 29.49 -10.90
N VAL A 521 -4.99 28.56 -11.58
CA VAL A 521 -6.45 28.41 -11.49
C VAL A 521 -6.83 26.96 -11.19
N VAL A 522 -7.68 26.73 -10.18
CA VAL A 522 -8.23 25.39 -9.88
C VAL A 522 -9.54 25.16 -10.61
N LEU A 523 -9.62 23.99 -11.26
CA LEU A 523 -10.80 23.45 -11.91
C LEU A 523 -11.25 22.16 -11.19
N ASP A 524 -12.37 21.56 -11.59
CA ASP A 524 -12.68 20.19 -11.19
C ASP A 524 -11.58 19.24 -11.68
N ARG A 525 -11.01 18.44 -10.76
CA ARG A 525 -10.03 17.39 -11.02
C ARG A 525 -10.43 16.46 -12.18
N ARG A 526 -11.73 16.20 -12.40
CA ARG A 526 -12.19 15.38 -13.53
C ARG A 526 -12.09 16.08 -14.88
N LEU A 527 -12.27 17.40 -14.93
CA LEU A 527 -12.08 18.20 -16.14
C LEU A 527 -10.58 18.41 -16.38
N GLU A 528 -9.82 18.73 -15.34
CA GLU A 528 -8.37 18.89 -15.41
C GLU A 528 -7.66 17.62 -15.91
N GLN A 529 -8.06 16.43 -15.43
CA GLN A 529 -7.55 15.15 -15.93
C GLN A 529 -7.82 14.99 -17.44
N LYS A 530 -9.08 15.19 -17.89
CA LYS A 530 -9.44 15.09 -19.32
C LYS A 530 -8.63 16.06 -20.19
N LEU A 531 -8.44 17.29 -19.74
CA LEU A 531 -7.68 18.32 -20.45
C LEU A 531 -6.19 17.98 -20.49
N TRP A 532 -5.62 17.46 -19.41
CA TRP A 532 -4.25 16.98 -19.37
C TRP A 532 -4.02 15.77 -20.29
N ASP A 533 -4.92 14.79 -20.28
CA ASP A 533 -4.82 13.62 -21.15
C ASP A 533 -4.94 14.02 -22.64
N ALA A 534 -5.82 14.98 -22.97
CA ALA A 534 -5.94 15.56 -24.31
C ALA A 534 -4.71 16.38 -24.74
N PHE A 535 -4.10 17.14 -23.82
CA PHE A 535 -2.85 17.88 -24.04
C PHE A 535 -1.67 16.95 -24.28
N ARG A 536 -1.58 15.88 -23.50
CA ARG A 536 -0.42 14.99 -23.48
C ARG A 536 -0.43 13.99 -24.64
N LYS A 537 -1.60 13.48 -25.04
CA LYS A 537 -1.76 12.50 -26.14
C LYS A 537 -0.95 12.82 -27.41
N PRO A 538 -1.07 14.00 -28.07
CA PRO A 538 -0.33 14.28 -29.30
C PRO A 538 1.19 14.33 -29.11
N ILE A 539 1.66 14.71 -27.91
CA ILE A 539 3.08 14.75 -27.56
C ILE A 539 3.62 13.31 -27.37
N ASP A 540 2.92 12.49 -26.58
CA ASP A 540 3.30 11.09 -26.34
C ASP A 540 3.27 10.27 -27.65
N GLU A 541 2.28 10.49 -28.53
CA GLU A 541 2.24 9.89 -29.88
C GLU A 541 3.46 10.28 -30.73
N ALA A 542 3.87 11.56 -30.72
CA ALA A 542 5.04 12.00 -31.47
C ALA A 542 6.35 11.40 -30.93
N PHE A 543 6.46 11.20 -29.61
CA PHE A 543 7.58 10.45 -29.03
C PHE A 543 7.54 8.96 -29.40
N ALA A 544 6.36 8.32 -29.43
CA ALA A 544 6.21 6.92 -29.83
C ALA A 544 6.57 6.68 -31.31
N ARG A 545 6.16 7.58 -32.22
CA ARG A 545 6.60 7.56 -33.63
C ARG A 545 8.12 7.67 -33.76
N LYS A 546 8.77 8.42 -32.86
CA LYS A 546 10.23 8.58 -32.82
C LYS A 546 10.96 7.39 -32.19
N SER A 547 10.36 6.65 -31.25
CA SER A 547 10.94 5.42 -30.71
C SER A 547 10.82 4.25 -31.69
N THR A 548 9.68 4.06 -32.34
CA THR A 548 9.49 2.96 -33.31
C THR A 548 10.41 3.08 -34.52
N VAL A 549 10.64 4.29 -35.06
CA VAL A 549 11.64 4.53 -36.12
C VAL A 549 13.06 4.18 -35.64
N ARG A 550 13.38 4.43 -34.37
CA ARG A 550 14.68 4.07 -33.78
C ARG A 550 14.82 2.56 -33.56
N GLU A 551 13.76 1.89 -33.13
CA GLU A 551 13.72 0.43 -32.94
C GLU A 551 13.83 -0.30 -34.28
N GLN A 552 13.15 0.17 -35.33
CA GLN A 552 13.32 -0.34 -36.70
C GLN A 552 14.77 -0.21 -37.19
N ALA A 553 15.42 0.94 -36.91
CA ALA A 553 16.83 1.16 -37.22
C ALA A 553 17.81 0.34 -36.34
N GLN A 554 17.34 -0.31 -35.27
CA GLN A 554 18.13 -1.19 -34.40
C GLN A 554 17.84 -2.68 -34.63
N ALA A 555 16.65 -3.03 -35.14
CA ALA A 555 16.23 -4.40 -35.41
C ALA A 555 16.81 -4.99 -36.71
N ALA A 556 17.26 -4.15 -37.63
CA ALA A 556 17.96 -4.58 -38.85
C ALA A 556 19.36 -5.11 -38.52
N LEU A 557 19.52 -6.43 -38.35
CA LEU A 557 20.82 -7.08 -38.10
C LEU A 557 21.86 -6.61 -39.13
N THR A 558 22.94 -6.00 -38.65
CA THR A 558 24.04 -5.54 -39.50
C THR A 558 24.76 -6.74 -40.14
N PRO A 559 25.45 -6.58 -41.28
CA PRO A 559 26.27 -7.66 -41.83
C PRO A 559 27.34 -8.18 -40.85
N ILE A 560 27.78 -7.33 -39.91
CA ILE A 560 28.78 -7.66 -38.90
C ILE A 560 28.18 -8.55 -37.81
N ASP A 561 26.94 -8.30 -37.39
CA ASP A 561 26.23 -9.17 -36.44
C ASP A 561 26.09 -10.61 -36.98
N LYS A 562 25.80 -10.74 -38.28
CA LYS A 562 25.72 -12.04 -38.95
C LYS A 562 27.07 -12.75 -38.97
N ALA A 563 28.14 -12.05 -39.30
CA ALA A 563 29.50 -12.61 -39.30
C ALA A 563 29.97 -13.05 -37.90
N VAL A 564 29.66 -12.28 -36.84
CA VAL A 564 29.98 -12.67 -35.46
C VAL A 564 29.17 -13.91 -35.02
N MET A 565 27.88 -13.98 -35.38
CA MET A 565 27.01 -15.16 -35.13
C MET A 565 27.46 -16.43 -35.88
N GLU A 566 28.20 -16.29 -36.98
CA GLU A 566 28.80 -17.40 -37.71
C GLU A 566 30.14 -17.82 -37.08
N ALA A 567 30.99 -16.85 -36.74
CA ALA A 567 32.26 -17.09 -36.08
C ALA A 567 32.09 -17.69 -34.66
N SER A 568 31.02 -17.36 -33.93
CA SER A 568 30.74 -17.97 -32.62
C SER A 568 30.39 -19.46 -32.75
N LYS A 569 29.58 -19.83 -33.75
CA LYS A 569 29.28 -21.24 -34.09
C LYS A 569 30.54 -21.99 -34.53
N ALA A 570 31.46 -21.33 -35.26
CA ALA A 570 32.74 -21.94 -35.61
C ALA A 570 33.56 -22.29 -34.37
N VAL A 571 33.61 -21.41 -33.35
CA VAL A 571 34.24 -21.68 -32.04
C VAL A 571 33.56 -22.86 -31.32
N GLU A 572 32.24 -22.88 -31.24
CA GLU A 572 31.48 -24.00 -30.66
C GLU A 572 31.78 -25.34 -31.37
N SER A 573 31.90 -25.33 -32.71
CA SER A 573 32.26 -26.50 -33.50
C SER A 573 33.69 -26.99 -33.28
N ALA A 574 34.62 -26.08 -32.92
CA ALA A 574 35.99 -26.43 -32.56
C ALA A 574 36.05 -27.02 -31.14
N VAL A 575 35.27 -26.47 -30.21
CA VAL A 575 35.11 -27.03 -28.84
C VAL A 575 34.57 -28.46 -28.89
N ALA A 576 33.55 -28.71 -29.72
CA ALA A 576 32.99 -30.05 -29.91
C ALA A 576 33.98 -31.09 -30.49
N LYS A 577 35.06 -30.65 -31.14
CA LYS A 577 36.13 -31.51 -31.70
C LYS A 577 37.28 -31.80 -30.72
N GLY A 578 37.35 -31.10 -29.58
CA GLY A 578 38.36 -31.32 -28.53
C GLY A 578 39.80 -30.91 -28.87
N ASP A 579 40.06 -30.32 -30.04
CA ASP A 579 41.41 -29.90 -30.43
C ASP A 579 41.77 -28.52 -29.87
N ALA A 580 42.70 -28.50 -28.92
CA ALA A 580 43.20 -27.29 -28.28
C ALA A 580 43.94 -26.31 -29.23
N SER A 581 44.34 -26.74 -30.43
CA SER A 581 44.86 -25.86 -31.49
C SER A 581 43.73 -25.20 -32.28
N ALA A 582 42.78 -26.00 -32.80
CA ALA A 582 41.60 -25.50 -33.52
C ALA A 582 40.74 -24.54 -32.68
N ILE A 583 40.54 -24.81 -31.38
CA ILE A 583 39.79 -23.92 -30.49
C ILE A 583 40.46 -22.54 -30.41
N ARG A 584 41.79 -22.47 -30.27
CA ARG A 584 42.53 -21.20 -30.22
C ARG A 584 42.49 -20.45 -31.55
N ALA A 585 42.59 -21.15 -32.68
CA ALA A 585 42.47 -20.56 -34.01
C ALA A 585 41.05 -19.98 -34.26
N ALA A 586 40.01 -20.71 -33.87
CA ALA A 586 38.63 -20.25 -33.99
C ALA A 586 38.35 -19.02 -33.10
N MET A 587 38.87 -18.98 -31.86
CA MET A 587 38.76 -17.82 -30.98
C MET A 587 39.42 -16.56 -31.59
N GLN A 588 40.60 -16.71 -32.20
CA GLN A 588 41.26 -15.60 -32.90
C GLN A 588 40.45 -15.09 -34.10
N ASN A 589 39.78 -15.99 -34.84
CA ASN A 589 38.90 -15.57 -35.93
C ASN A 589 37.67 -14.80 -35.42
N LEU A 590 37.01 -15.30 -34.37
CA LEU A 590 35.90 -14.60 -33.71
C LEU A 590 36.32 -13.21 -33.18
N GLU A 591 37.53 -13.09 -32.62
CA GLU A 591 38.07 -11.80 -32.18
C GLU A 591 38.22 -10.82 -33.34
N LYS A 592 38.85 -11.22 -34.46
CA LYS A 592 39.00 -10.41 -35.67
C LYS A 592 37.66 -9.92 -36.22
N VAL A 593 36.71 -10.83 -36.42
CA VAL A 593 35.37 -10.50 -36.93
C VAL A 593 34.66 -9.52 -35.99
N SER A 594 34.80 -9.67 -34.66
CA SER A 594 34.23 -8.72 -33.69
C SER A 594 34.91 -7.33 -33.67
N ARG A 595 36.17 -7.23 -34.13
CA ARG A 595 36.86 -5.95 -34.36
C ARG A 595 36.44 -5.27 -35.66
N GLY A 596 35.69 -5.96 -36.53
CA GLY A 596 35.25 -5.49 -37.84
C GLY A 596 36.09 -6.01 -39.02
N GLU A 597 37.09 -6.87 -38.77
CA GLU A 597 37.82 -7.58 -39.82
C GLU A 597 36.95 -8.71 -40.38
N LEU A 598 36.07 -8.38 -41.33
CA LEU A 598 35.33 -9.38 -42.10
C LEU A 598 36.31 -10.24 -42.92
N PRO A 599 36.16 -11.58 -42.97
CA PRO A 599 37.09 -12.43 -43.71
C PRO A 599 36.93 -12.23 -45.23
N THR A 600 37.83 -11.46 -45.84
CA THR A 600 38.00 -11.50 -47.29
C THR A 600 38.45 -12.89 -47.69
N ALA A 601 37.66 -13.57 -48.54
CA ALA A 601 37.96 -14.92 -48.98
C ALA A 601 39.27 -14.97 -49.79
N ALA A 602 40.36 -15.38 -49.14
CA ALA A 602 41.60 -15.72 -49.83
C ALA A 602 41.40 -17.03 -50.62
N PRO A 603 41.83 -17.11 -51.89
CA PRO A 603 41.58 -18.28 -52.73
C PRO A 603 42.37 -19.50 -52.22
N SER A 604 41.74 -20.67 -52.30
CA SER A 604 42.37 -21.95 -51.95
C SER A 604 43.50 -22.26 -52.94
N SER A 605 44.68 -22.63 -52.41
CA SER A 605 45.84 -23.01 -53.20
C SER A 605 45.72 -24.45 -53.73
N ALA A 606 45.35 -24.61 -55.00
CA ALA A 606 45.54 -25.84 -55.77
C ALA A 606 46.59 -25.60 -56.88
N PRO A 607 47.42 -26.59 -57.25
CA PRO A 607 48.62 -26.35 -58.06
C PRO A 607 48.38 -26.32 -59.58
N ALA A 608 49.14 -25.44 -60.24
CA ALA A 608 49.61 -25.47 -61.64
C ALA A 608 48.77 -26.16 -62.75
N GLY A 609 48.25 -25.37 -63.69
CA GLY A 609 47.50 -25.86 -64.86
C GLY A 609 47.50 -24.94 -66.10
N THR A 610 48.67 -24.50 -66.55
CA THR A 610 48.99 -23.96 -67.91
C THR A 610 48.07 -22.93 -68.60
N ASN A 611 48.70 -21.80 -68.99
CA ASN A 611 48.37 -20.94 -70.15
C ASN A 611 47.07 -20.12 -70.12
N ALA A 612 46.90 -19.04 -70.90
CA ALA A 612 47.83 -17.99 -71.38
C ALA A 612 47.00 -16.94 -72.14
N VAL A 613 47.37 -15.64 -72.09
CA VAL A 613 46.91 -14.56 -73.01
C VAL A 613 45.40 -14.24 -72.94
N SER A 614 44.88 -13.03 -73.19
CA SER A 614 45.33 -11.62 -73.03
C SER A 614 44.10 -10.73 -73.23
N GLU A 615 44.10 -9.50 -72.69
CA GLU A 615 43.32 -8.35 -73.22
C GLU A 615 41.76 -8.50 -73.20
N THR A 616 40.91 -7.48 -73.34
CA THR A 616 41.10 -6.02 -73.49
C THR A 616 39.98 -5.23 -72.77
N ALA A 617 40.03 -3.90 -72.91
CA ALA A 617 38.99 -2.89 -72.67
C ALA A 617 37.60 -3.19 -73.33
N ALA A 618 36.52 -2.39 -73.18
CA ALA A 618 36.44 -0.96 -72.85
C ALA A 618 35.07 -0.48 -72.28
N ALA A 619 34.92 0.85 -72.22
CA ALA A 619 33.73 1.67 -71.95
C ALA A 619 32.57 1.45 -72.98
N ALA A 620 31.38 2.09 -72.93
CA ALA A 620 30.86 3.21 -72.11
C ALA A 620 29.41 2.89 -71.62
N THR A 621 28.38 3.75 -71.43
CA THR A 621 28.06 5.18 -71.75
C THR A 621 26.99 5.63 -70.73
N GLU A 622 27.13 6.77 -70.03
CA GLU A 622 26.58 8.10 -70.35
C GLU A 622 25.12 8.21 -70.87
N THR A 623 24.31 9.00 -70.14
CA THR A 623 23.14 9.84 -70.55
C THR A 623 21.95 9.33 -71.41
N ALA A 624 20.81 9.17 -70.70
CA ALA A 624 19.52 9.91 -70.89
C ALA A 624 18.47 9.55 -72.00
N GLN A 625 17.22 9.96 -71.69
CA GLN A 625 16.00 10.17 -72.51
C GLN A 625 15.19 8.99 -73.13
N VAL A 626 14.07 8.66 -72.45
CA VAL A 626 12.64 8.84 -72.87
C VAL A 626 12.18 8.47 -74.31
N ALA A 627 10.94 7.92 -74.38
CA ALA A 627 10.09 7.54 -75.53
C ALA A 627 10.23 6.06 -75.97
N THR A 628 9.23 5.38 -76.57
CA THR A 628 7.95 5.85 -77.19
C THR A 628 6.78 4.86 -76.94
N GLU A 629 5.59 5.15 -77.47
CA GLU A 629 4.31 4.45 -77.31
C GLU A 629 4.16 3.10 -78.04
N ALA A 630 3.14 2.29 -77.66
CA ALA A 630 2.32 1.48 -78.59
C ALA A 630 0.99 1.01 -77.96
N SER A 631 -0.06 0.93 -78.78
CA SER A 631 -1.35 0.19 -78.59
C SER A 631 -1.46 -0.87 -79.72
N PRO A 632 -2.55 -1.65 -79.96
CA PRO A 632 -3.94 -1.64 -79.45
C PRO A 632 -4.26 -2.96 -78.68
N GLU A 633 -5.39 -3.71 -78.69
CA GLU A 633 -6.67 -3.70 -79.43
C GLU A 633 -7.80 -4.47 -78.66
N ALA A 634 -8.86 -4.92 -79.36
CA ALA A 634 -10.05 -5.65 -78.86
C ALA A 634 -9.95 -7.19 -79.11
N THR A 635 -10.93 -8.09 -78.90
CA THR A 635 -12.42 -7.99 -78.86
C THR A 635 -13.04 -9.26 -78.21
N GLU A 636 -14.25 -9.15 -77.63
CA GLU A 636 -15.34 -10.16 -77.50
C GLU A 636 -15.07 -11.61 -76.98
N ALA A 637 -15.98 -12.30 -76.25
CA ALA A 637 -17.39 -12.07 -75.84
C ALA A 637 -17.62 -12.64 -74.40
N SER A 638 -18.80 -12.90 -73.81
CA SER A 638 -20.20 -13.05 -74.29
C SER A 638 -21.22 -12.72 -73.12
N PRO A 639 -22.49 -13.22 -73.00
CA PRO A 639 -23.56 -12.57 -72.22
C PRO A 639 -23.89 -13.29 -70.89
N GLU A 640 -24.94 -13.04 -70.08
CA GLU A 640 -26.16 -12.17 -70.06
C GLU A 640 -26.56 -11.97 -68.55
N ALA A 641 -27.54 -11.20 -68.04
CA ALA A 641 -28.63 -10.30 -68.50
C ALA A 641 -28.81 -9.17 -67.42
N LYS A 642 -29.64 -8.10 -67.45
CA LYS A 642 -30.92 -7.70 -68.10
C LYS A 642 -32.21 -8.37 -67.55
N GLU A 643 -33.33 -7.67 -67.28
CA GLU A 643 -33.61 -6.22 -67.10
C GLU A 643 -35.00 -5.98 -66.40
N THR A 644 -35.45 -4.72 -66.28
CA THR A 644 -36.81 -4.19 -65.94
C THR A 644 -37.20 -4.02 -64.45
N LEU A 645 -38.01 -3.02 -64.00
CA LEU A 645 -38.45 -1.71 -64.56
C LEU A 645 -39.06 -0.79 -63.44
N ALA A 646 -39.14 0.54 -63.69
CA ALA A 646 -40.04 1.60 -63.13
C ALA A 646 -40.27 1.71 -61.58
N ALA A 647 -39.90 2.80 -60.88
CA ALA A 647 -40.45 4.19 -60.84
C ALA A 647 -41.74 4.33 -59.96
N THR A 648 -42.00 5.36 -59.13
CA THR A 648 -41.45 6.73 -58.89
C THR A 648 -41.91 7.20 -57.45
N ALA A 649 -41.63 8.34 -56.79
CA ALA A 649 -40.90 9.62 -57.05
C ALA A 649 -40.51 10.35 -55.71
N GLU A 650 -39.77 11.48 -55.81
CA GLU A 650 -39.88 12.81 -55.15
C GLU A 650 -40.49 13.01 -53.72
N SER A 651 -40.05 13.98 -52.87
CA SER A 651 -38.89 14.91 -52.89
C SER A 651 -38.62 15.66 -51.55
N SER A 652 -37.38 16.16 -51.37
CA SER A 652 -36.95 17.47 -50.79
C SER A 652 -37.20 17.91 -49.32
N ASP A 653 -36.07 18.28 -48.67
CA ASP A 653 -35.79 19.50 -47.82
C ASP A 653 -35.82 19.49 -46.26
N LYS A 654 -34.85 20.25 -45.72
CA LYS A 654 -34.65 20.94 -44.40
C LYS A 654 -34.97 20.36 -43.00
N SER A 655 -34.06 20.73 -42.08
CA SER A 655 -34.22 20.90 -40.61
C SER A 655 -34.73 22.34 -40.27
N PRO A 656 -34.96 22.78 -39.00
CA PRO A 656 -34.73 22.16 -37.68
C PRO A 656 -35.87 22.42 -36.63
N GLU A 657 -35.52 22.43 -35.33
CA GLU A 657 -36.11 23.19 -34.20
C GLU A 657 -37.46 22.83 -33.50
N SER A 658 -37.32 22.29 -32.28
CA SER A 658 -37.83 22.82 -30.98
C SER A 658 -39.34 22.88 -30.63
N SER A 659 -39.59 22.80 -29.30
CA SER A 659 -40.78 23.33 -28.56
C SER A 659 -42.13 22.61 -28.78
N ASP A 660 -43.12 22.63 -27.89
CA ASP A 660 -43.22 22.80 -26.41
C ASP A 660 -44.67 22.42 -25.99
N SER A 661 -44.98 22.29 -24.68
CA SER A 661 -46.33 22.48 -24.09
C SER A 661 -47.46 21.46 -24.39
N THR A 662 -48.57 21.33 -23.63
CA THR A 662 -48.86 21.46 -22.18
C THR A 662 -50.13 20.60 -21.81
N GLU A 663 -50.73 20.81 -20.62
CA GLU A 663 -51.94 20.19 -20.00
C GLU A 663 -51.72 18.86 -19.24
N VAL A 664 -51.95 18.70 -17.92
CA VAL A 664 -52.66 19.42 -16.81
C VAL A 664 -54.16 19.12 -16.64
N LYS A 665 -54.51 18.25 -15.67
CA LYS A 665 -55.68 18.22 -14.74
C LYS A 665 -55.92 16.80 -14.17
N THR A 666 -56.55 16.53 -13.02
CA THR A 666 -56.56 17.10 -11.64
C THR A 666 -57.35 16.14 -10.71
N GLU A 667 -56.94 16.06 -9.44
CA GLU A 667 -57.79 15.79 -8.24
C GLU A 667 -58.39 14.38 -7.95
N SER A 668 -58.87 14.23 -6.70
CA SER A 668 -59.29 12.98 -5.99
C SER A 668 -60.77 13.11 -5.52
N PRO A 669 -61.38 12.47 -4.45
CA PRO A 669 -60.85 11.78 -3.25
C PRO A 669 -61.67 10.52 -2.75
N SER A 670 -61.59 10.21 -1.43
CA SER A 670 -62.38 9.24 -0.60
C SER A 670 -62.08 7.73 -0.76
N GLU A 671 -61.56 7.00 0.26
CA GLU A 671 -62.20 6.39 1.49
C GLU A 671 -62.69 4.94 1.26
N SER A 672 -62.60 3.95 2.18
CA SER A 672 -62.19 3.89 3.60
C SER A 672 -61.63 2.50 4.05
N THR A 673 -61.03 2.42 5.25
CA THR A 673 -60.35 1.29 5.95
C THR A 673 -61.27 0.30 6.74
N PRO A 674 -60.79 -0.76 7.47
CA PRO A 674 -59.46 -1.39 7.63
C PRO A 674 -59.43 -2.85 7.06
N PRO A 675 -59.30 -4.05 7.74
CA PRO A 675 -59.01 -4.49 9.13
C PRO A 675 -57.60 -5.17 9.33
N PRO A 676 -57.21 -5.73 10.52
CA PRO A 676 -55.81 -6.06 10.84
C PRO A 676 -55.46 -7.45 11.47
N VAL A 677 -54.16 -7.81 11.45
CA VAL A 677 -53.47 -8.82 12.30
C VAL A 677 -52.02 -8.35 12.62
N PRO A 678 -51.25 -8.95 13.57
CA PRO A 678 -50.53 -8.17 14.59
C PRO A 678 -49.01 -7.95 14.39
N LYS A 679 -48.42 -7.08 15.24
CA LYS A 679 -46.98 -6.74 15.28
C LYS A 679 -46.25 -7.39 16.46
N ALA A 680 -44.98 -7.75 16.26
CA ALA A 680 -44.02 -8.11 17.30
C ALA A 680 -43.26 -6.87 17.84
N ALA A 681 -42.62 -7.00 19.01
CA ALA A 681 -42.02 -5.88 19.74
C ALA A 681 -40.50 -5.68 19.46
N PRO A 682 -40.01 -4.42 19.44
CA PRO A 682 -38.58 -4.11 19.31
C PRO A 682 -37.81 -4.25 20.63
N ARG A 683 -36.53 -4.63 20.55
CA ARG A 683 -35.57 -4.57 21.67
C ARG A 683 -34.79 -3.24 21.65
N PRO A 684 -34.31 -2.74 22.81
CA PRO A 684 -33.79 -1.37 22.92
C PRO A 684 -32.40 -1.19 22.31
N VAL A 685 -32.15 0.00 21.75
CA VAL A 685 -30.83 0.47 21.33
C VAL A 685 -30.18 1.23 22.50
N VAL A 686 -28.96 0.84 22.88
CA VAL A 686 -28.17 1.56 23.88
C VAL A 686 -27.41 2.70 23.20
N ALA A 687 -27.70 3.94 23.60
CA ALA A 687 -26.93 5.11 23.20
C ALA A 687 -25.95 5.48 24.32
N VAL A 688 -24.66 5.57 24.01
CA VAL A 688 -23.65 6.15 24.90
C VAL A 688 -23.08 7.41 24.24
N ARG A 689 -23.44 8.56 24.81
CA ARG A 689 -22.67 9.80 24.70
C ARG A 689 -22.43 10.30 26.13
N GLY A 690 -21.26 9.97 26.67
CA GLY A 690 -20.68 10.70 27.79
C GLY A 690 -19.57 11.58 27.22
N ASP A 691 -19.82 12.88 27.15
CA ASP A 691 -18.80 13.88 26.82
C ASP A 691 -18.57 14.71 28.07
N ASP A 692 -17.46 14.45 28.75
CA ASP A 692 -17.04 15.17 29.95
C ASP A 692 -15.50 15.18 30.00
N ARG A 693 -14.90 16.20 29.38
CA ARG A 693 -13.45 16.34 29.26
C ARG A 693 -13.02 17.75 29.72
N PRO A 694 -12.81 17.97 31.03
CA PRO A 694 -12.25 19.22 31.52
C PRO A 694 -10.86 19.46 30.90
N GLY A 695 -10.63 20.70 30.46
CA GLY A 695 -9.65 20.98 29.42
C GLY A 695 -8.18 20.99 29.86
N GLN A 696 -7.30 20.91 28.86
CA GLN A 696 -5.97 21.50 28.92
C GLN A 696 -5.77 22.47 27.75
N LYS A 697 -4.99 23.52 27.99
CA LYS A 697 -4.88 24.67 27.09
C LYS A 697 -3.93 24.37 25.92
N ARG A 698 -4.20 24.95 24.75
CA ARG A 698 -3.16 25.11 23.71
C ARG A 698 -2.19 26.18 24.19
N THR A 699 -0.96 25.78 24.51
CA THR A 699 0.17 26.71 24.62
C THR A 699 0.76 26.89 23.22
N GLU A 700 0.59 28.08 22.67
CA GLU A 700 1.36 28.53 21.49
C GLU A 700 2.76 29.01 21.92
N LEU A 701 3.56 29.46 20.94
CA LEU A 701 4.93 30.03 21.01
C LEU A 701 6.08 29.04 20.70
N PRO A 702 7.17 29.50 20.05
CA PRO A 702 7.21 30.57 19.05
C PRO A 702 8.02 30.20 17.79
N SER A 703 7.89 31.02 16.74
CA SER A 703 8.86 31.06 15.64
C SER A 703 9.88 32.17 15.90
N GLN A 704 11.16 31.80 16.04
CA GLN A 704 12.29 32.70 15.90
C GLN A 704 13.57 31.89 15.61
N GLY A 705 14.63 32.51 15.10
CA GLY A 705 15.88 31.79 14.84
C GLY A 705 17.10 32.68 14.61
N GLY A 706 18.26 32.03 14.42
CA GLY A 706 19.43 32.60 13.76
C GLY A 706 20.58 33.10 14.64
N ARG A 707 21.56 32.22 14.88
CA ARG A 707 23.05 32.37 15.04
C ARG A 707 23.57 31.02 15.59
N GLY A 708 24.67 30.39 15.17
CA GLY A 708 25.96 30.86 14.63
C GLY A 708 26.96 31.02 15.79
N ARG A 709 28.23 30.56 15.80
CA ARG A 709 29.15 29.87 14.85
C ARG A 709 30.13 29.01 15.71
N ASP A 710 30.97 28.08 15.22
CA ASP A 710 31.34 27.51 13.90
C ASP A 710 31.29 25.96 14.06
N GLY A 711 31.86 25.02 13.29
CA GLY A 711 32.76 24.92 12.13
C GLY A 711 33.41 23.50 12.13
N LYS A 712 34.07 22.95 11.11
CA LYS A 712 34.36 23.38 9.72
C LYS A 712 34.48 22.14 8.78
N PRO A 713 34.51 22.31 7.43
CA PRO A 713 33.98 21.29 6.51
C PRO A 713 35.00 20.67 5.52
N SER A 714 34.51 19.73 4.69
CA SER A 714 35.16 19.31 3.43
C SER A 714 34.49 19.94 2.20
N VAL A 715 35.15 19.90 1.03
CA VAL A 715 35.03 20.93 -0.02
C VAL A 715 34.55 20.41 -1.37
N LYS A 716 33.48 21.00 -1.90
CA LYS A 716 33.38 21.36 -3.32
C LYS A 716 32.35 22.47 -3.55
N GLY A 717 32.79 23.60 -4.12
CA GLY A 717 31.92 24.75 -4.39
C GLY A 717 31.30 24.72 -5.79
N THR A 718 30.17 25.40 -5.97
CA THR A 718 29.57 25.74 -7.27
C THR A 718 28.78 27.03 -7.10
N MET A 719 29.11 28.08 -7.87
CA MET A 719 28.49 29.41 -7.79
C MET A 719 28.90 30.23 -9.02
N GLY A 720 28.04 31.17 -9.44
CA GLY A 720 28.40 32.24 -10.37
C GLY A 720 28.43 31.86 -11.86
N GLY A 721 27.26 31.86 -12.51
CA GLY A 721 27.20 32.05 -13.96
C GLY A 721 27.33 33.53 -14.31
N LYS A 722 28.12 33.87 -15.34
CA LYS A 722 28.08 35.18 -16.00
C LYS A 722 28.52 35.06 -17.46
N ALA A 723 27.83 35.75 -18.37
CA ALA A 723 28.09 35.70 -19.81
C ALA A 723 28.95 36.88 -20.30
N GLY A 724 29.64 36.67 -21.42
CA GLY A 724 30.28 37.70 -22.26
C GLY A 724 31.80 37.82 -22.11
N GLY A 725 32.55 37.82 -23.22
CA GLY A 725 33.98 38.21 -23.18
C GLY A 725 34.97 37.58 -24.18
N LYS A 726 34.65 37.48 -25.48
CA LYS A 726 35.51 37.75 -26.67
C LYS A 726 37.04 37.41 -26.65
N PHE A 727 37.51 36.82 -27.77
CA PHE A 727 38.91 36.42 -28.09
C PHE A 727 39.43 35.18 -27.34
N GLY A 728 40.24 34.29 -27.94
CA GLY A 728 40.70 34.19 -29.34
C GLY A 728 41.52 32.90 -29.57
N ASP A 729 41.90 32.60 -30.82
CA ASP A 729 42.58 31.36 -31.19
C ASP A 729 43.92 31.11 -30.48
N LYS A 730 44.04 29.94 -29.82
CA LYS A 730 45.25 29.11 -29.93
C LYS A 730 45.02 27.64 -29.55
N ALA A 731 45.78 26.76 -30.19
CA ALA A 731 45.74 25.31 -29.98
C ALA A 731 46.76 24.83 -28.93
N GLY A 732 46.53 23.62 -28.39
CA GLY A 732 47.58 22.77 -27.80
C GLY A 732 47.44 22.41 -26.31
N GLY A 733 47.34 21.12 -26.02
CA GLY A 733 47.40 20.53 -24.66
C GLY A 733 46.08 20.60 -23.88
N TRP A 734 45.61 19.55 -23.21
CA TRP A 734 46.38 18.68 -22.31
C TRP A 734 45.71 17.31 -22.08
N ARG A 735 46.56 16.29 -21.86
CA ARG A 735 46.24 14.93 -21.38
C ARG A 735 45.50 14.04 -22.37
N ASP A 736 46.32 13.41 -23.21
CA ASP A 736 46.12 12.05 -23.69
C ASP A 736 45.51 11.16 -22.61
N ARG A 737 44.39 10.52 -22.95
CA ARG A 737 43.93 9.31 -22.29
C ARG A 737 44.46 8.15 -23.13
N GLU A 738 45.20 7.26 -22.48
CA GLU A 738 45.89 6.10 -23.04
C GLU A 738 45.09 5.40 -24.14
N ASP A 739 45.80 4.99 -25.21
CA ASP A 739 45.25 4.40 -26.44
C ASP A 739 44.18 3.34 -26.15
N THR A 740 42.93 3.78 -26.20
CA THR A 740 41.78 2.91 -26.07
C THR A 740 41.67 2.16 -27.39
N ALA A 741 42.30 0.98 -27.42
CA ALA A 741 42.40 0.10 -28.58
C ALA A 741 41.07 0.07 -29.37
N PRO A 742 41.13 0.16 -30.72
CA PRO A 742 40.00 0.52 -31.56
C PRO A 742 38.80 -0.37 -31.25
N ARG A 743 37.79 0.20 -30.59
CA ARG A 743 36.58 -0.53 -30.24
C ARG A 743 35.88 -0.93 -31.53
N GLY A 744 35.72 -2.24 -31.70
CA GLY A 744 34.98 -2.81 -32.82
C GLY A 744 33.57 -2.22 -32.94
N PRO A 745 32.98 -2.29 -34.14
CA PRO A 745 31.62 -1.82 -34.41
C PRO A 745 30.61 -2.40 -33.41
N ARG A 746 29.60 -1.60 -33.07
CA ARG A 746 28.62 -1.96 -32.03
C ARG A 746 27.74 -3.12 -32.47
N LEU A 747 28.09 -4.31 -31.99
CA LEU A 747 27.30 -5.53 -32.17
C LEU A 747 25.93 -5.41 -31.50
N GLY A 748 24.91 -5.92 -32.19
CA GLY A 748 23.57 -6.16 -31.66
C GLY A 748 23.58 -7.22 -30.56
N GLU A 749 22.59 -7.17 -29.68
CA GLU A 749 22.60 -7.93 -28.43
C GLU A 749 22.68 -9.45 -28.64
N ALA A 750 22.05 -9.99 -29.68
CA ALA A 750 22.13 -11.41 -30.01
C ALA A 750 23.56 -11.85 -30.36
N ALA A 751 24.26 -11.08 -31.21
CA ALA A 751 25.64 -11.34 -31.63
C ALA A 751 26.61 -11.21 -30.44
N PHE A 752 26.42 -10.20 -29.59
CA PHE A 752 27.24 -10.02 -28.38
C PHE A 752 27.06 -11.16 -27.37
N ARG A 753 25.83 -11.62 -27.13
CA ARG A 753 25.54 -12.77 -26.25
C ARG A 753 26.18 -14.06 -26.80
N ALA A 754 26.05 -14.33 -28.10
CA ALA A 754 26.65 -15.50 -28.75
C ALA A 754 28.19 -15.48 -28.74
N GLN A 755 28.80 -14.33 -29.06
CA GLN A 755 30.25 -14.14 -28.95
C GLN A 755 30.75 -14.49 -27.55
N ARG A 756 30.10 -13.94 -26.51
CA ARG A 756 30.49 -14.15 -25.12
C ARG A 756 30.37 -15.62 -24.71
N PHE A 757 29.25 -16.26 -25.00
CA PHE A 757 29.02 -17.68 -24.66
C PHE A 757 30.06 -18.60 -25.32
N ALA A 758 30.35 -18.40 -26.61
CA ALA A 758 31.36 -19.17 -27.32
C ALA A 758 32.78 -19.00 -26.73
N ILE A 759 33.15 -17.78 -26.32
CA ILE A 759 34.44 -17.51 -25.66
C ILE A 759 34.52 -18.18 -24.28
N GLU A 760 33.49 -18.07 -23.45
CA GLU A 760 33.46 -18.68 -22.11
C GLU A 760 33.55 -20.22 -22.21
N ASN A 761 32.77 -20.84 -23.09
CA ASN A 761 32.80 -22.27 -23.37
C ASN A 761 34.18 -22.75 -23.89
N ALA A 762 34.80 -21.99 -24.80
CA ALA A 762 36.12 -22.31 -25.34
C ALA A 762 37.24 -22.26 -24.30
N GLN A 763 37.21 -21.28 -23.39
CA GLN A 763 38.17 -21.22 -22.28
C GLN A 763 37.98 -22.37 -21.29
N ASP A 764 36.74 -22.77 -21.01
CA ASP A 764 36.43 -23.92 -20.17
C ASP A 764 36.91 -25.24 -20.79
N ALA A 765 36.71 -25.42 -22.10
CA ALA A 765 37.21 -26.58 -22.84
C ALA A 765 38.75 -26.67 -22.81
N LEU A 766 39.45 -25.56 -23.09
CA LEU A 766 40.92 -25.50 -23.00
C LEU A 766 41.43 -25.81 -21.59
N ARG A 767 40.75 -25.33 -20.54
CA ARG A 767 41.10 -25.63 -19.14
C ARG A 767 40.88 -27.11 -18.78
N ARG A 768 39.91 -27.79 -19.38
CA ARG A 768 39.70 -29.25 -19.21
C ARG A 768 40.77 -30.06 -19.91
N LEU A 769 41.07 -29.76 -21.18
CA LEU A 769 42.09 -30.45 -21.99
C LEU A 769 43.49 -30.34 -21.34
N ALA A 770 43.86 -29.15 -20.85
CA ALA A 770 45.12 -28.97 -20.12
C ALA A 770 45.17 -29.77 -18.81
N ALA A 771 44.06 -29.88 -18.07
CA ALA A 771 43.99 -30.66 -16.85
C ALA A 771 44.08 -32.18 -17.08
N GLN A 772 43.62 -32.66 -18.25
CA GLN A 772 43.79 -34.06 -18.67
C GLN A 772 45.26 -34.35 -18.99
N ALA A 773 45.89 -33.55 -19.85
CA ALA A 773 47.30 -33.72 -20.22
C ALA A 773 48.25 -33.68 -19.02
N HIS A 774 48.08 -32.75 -18.08
CA HIS A 774 48.88 -32.74 -16.84
C HIS A 774 48.60 -33.94 -15.92
N GLY A 775 47.42 -34.56 -15.99
CA GLY A 775 47.10 -35.80 -15.28
C GLY A 775 47.88 -37.00 -15.84
N GLU A 776 47.91 -37.13 -17.17
CA GLU A 776 48.65 -38.18 -17.89
C GLU A 776 50.16 -38.09 -17.67
N VAL A 777 50.71 -36.87 -17.63
CA VAL A 777 52.13 -36.66 -17.31
C VAL A 777 52.46 -37.10 -15.88
N LEU A 778 51.57 -36.86 -14.91
CA LEU A 778 51.78 -37.32 -13.53
C LEU A 778 51.69 -38.84 -13.39
N THR A 779 50.90 -39.54 -14.19
CA THR A 779 50.90 -41.02 -14.19
C THR A 779 52.15 -41.59 -14.87
N GLN A 780 52.64 -40.98 -15.96
CA GLN A 780 53.91 -41.37 -16.58
C GLN A 780 55.09 -41.19 -15.59
N LEU A 781 55.12 -40.10 -14.82
CA LEU A 781 56.15 -39.86 -13.80
C LEU A 781 56.17 -40.95 -12.70
N LEU A 782 55.00 -41.40 -12.24
CA LEU A 782 54.91 -42.51 -11.28
C LEU A 782 55.37 -43.83 -11.89
N HIS A 783 55.02 -44.10 -13.14
CA HIS A 783 55.38 -45.34 -13.83
C HIS A 783 56.89 -45.45 -14.08
N ALA A 784 57.55 -44.33 -14.39
CA ALA A 784 59.01 -44.24 -14.44
C ALA A 784 59.67 -44.54 -13.08
N TRP A 785 59.04 -44.13 -11.97
CA TRP A 785 59.53 -44.44 -10.62
C TRP A 785 59.31 -45.91 -10.23
N GLU A 786 58.11 -46.45 -10.46
CA GLU A 786 57.76 -47.85 -10.27
C GLU A 786 58.71 -48.80 -11.00
N LYS A 787 59.02 -48.51 -12.27
CA LYS A 787 59.94 -49.30 -13.10
C LYS A 787 61.42 -48.98 -12.92
N ARG A 788 61.77 -47.93 -12.17
CA ARG A 788 63.15 -47.37 -12.08
C ARG A 788 63.76 -47.02 -13.44
N ASP A 789 62.91 -46.61 -14.39
CA ASP A 789 63.33 -46.29 -15.75
C ASP A 789 63.58 -44.78 -15.91
N PRO A 790 64.84 -44.33 -16.07
CA PRO A 790 65.16 -42.91 -16.26
C PRO A 790 64.76 -42.36 -17.65
N GLU A 791 64.55 -43.23 -18.64
CA GLU A 791 64.17 -42.84 -20.01
C GLU A 791 62.67 -42.54 -20.11
N GLN A 792 61.82 -43.23 -19.33
CA GLN A 792 60.38 -42.99 -19.26
C GLN A 792 59.99 -41.66 -18.55
N MET A 793 60.96 -40.83 -18.15
CA MET A 793 60.72 -39.56 -17.46
C MET A 793 60.11 -38.47 -18.40
N PRO A 794 58.87 -37.97 -18.13
CA PRO A 794 58.20 -37.00 -18.99
C PRO A 794 58.98 -35.70 -19.20
N THR A 795 58.84 -35.02 -20.34
CA THR A 795 59.64 -33.82 -20.67
C THR A 795 59.39 -32.68 -19.68
N ALA A 796 60.37 -31.78 -19.49
CA ALA A 796 60.25 -30.70 -18.50
C ALA A 796 59.04 -29.77 -18.77
N GLN A 797 58.77 -29.47 -20.05
CA GLN A 797 57.60 -28.69 -20.47
C GLN A 797 56.27 -29.43 -20.26
N ALA A 798 56.27 -30.77 -20.30
CA ALA A 798 55.08 -31.58 -20.01
C ALA A 798 54.79 -31.61 -18.49
N ILE A 799 55.82 -31.74 -17.64
CA ILE A 799 55.68 -31.68 -16.17
C ILE A 799 55.19 -30.29 -15.73
N GLY A 800 55.68 -29.23 -16.38
CA GLY A 800 55.11 -27.89 -16.31
C GLY A 800 56.14 -26.82 -15.93
N ASN A 801 55.79 -25.56 -16.21
CA ASN A 801 56.67 -24.39 -16.20
C ASN A 801 57.32 -24.05 -14.83
N LYS A 802 57.00 -24.77 -13.75
CA LYS A 802 57.63 -24.60 -12.43
C LYS A 802 58.84 -25.49 -12.17
N LEU A 803 59.11 -26.49 -13.03
CA LEU A 803 60.28 -27.36 -12.92
C LEU A 803 61.35 -26.99 -13.95
N ASN A 804 62.54 -26.60 -13.49
CA ASN A 804 63.68 -26.31 -14.35
C ASN A 804 64.35 -27.62 -14.82
N ALA A 805 65.00 -27.60 -15.99
CA ALA A 805 65.74 -28.73 -16.55
C ALA A 805 66.78 -29.32 -15.57
N ALA A 806 67.41 -28.47 -14.75
CA ALA A 806 68.34 -28.89 -13.70
C ALA A 806 67.66 -29.71 -12.57
N GLN A 807 66.45 -29.34 -12.16
CA GLN A 807 65.68 -30.10 -11.16
C GLN A 807 65.19 -31.42 -11.77
N ARG A 808 64.75 -31.39 -13.03
CA ARG A 808 64.42 -32.60 -13.79
C ARG A 808 65.62 -33.55 -13.91
N SER A 809 66.84 -33.06 -14.15
CA SER A 809 68.02 -33.92 -14.18
C SER A 809 68.34 -34.51 -12.80
N GLN A 810 68.08 -33.80 -11.71
CA GLN A 810 68.18 -34.35 -10.35
C GLN A 810 67.16 -35.48 -10.11
N TRP A 811 65.93 -35.36 -10.65
CA TRP A 811 64.92 -36.42 -10.56
C TRP A 811 65.35 -37.68 -11.34
N THR A 812 65.83 -37.51 -12.57
CA THR A 812 66.38 -38.62 -13.37
C THR A 812 67.61 -39.27 -12.70
N GLN A 813 68.50 -38.48 -12.09
CA GLN A 813 69.66 -38.98 -11.33
C GLN A 813 69.29 -39.62 -9.98
N ALA A 814 68.14 -39.31 -9.41
CA ALA A 814 67.61 -39.97 -8.21
C ALA A 814 67.06 -41.37 -8.55
N LEU A 815 66.32 -41.47 -9.66
CA LEU A 815 65.76 -42.74 -10.17
C LEU A 815 66.83 -43.74 -10.59
N ALA A 816 67.93 -43.27 -11.18
CA ALA A 816 69.03 -44.11 -11.66
C ALA A 816 69.94 -44.68 -10.55
N LYS A 817 69.61 -44.48 -9.27
CA LYS A 817 70.39 -44.95 -8.11
C LYS A 817 69.68 -46.09 -7.37
N ALA A 818 70.47 -46.94 -6.72
CA ALA A 818 69.95 -47.97 -5.83
C ALA A 818 69.22 -47.35 -4.62
N PRO A 819 68.13 -47.95 -4.12
CA PRO A 819 67.33 -47.41 -3.02
C PRO A 819 68.10 -47.44 -1.71
N ALA A 820 68.24 -46.28 -1.06
CA ALA A 820 68.92 -46.14 0.22
C ALA A 820 68.33 -45.06 1.16
N ALA A 821 67.24 -44.39 0.75
CA ALA A 821 66.70 -43.20 1.42
C ALA A 821 65.29 -43.43 1.99
N ASP A 822 65.03 -42.89 3.19
CA ASP A 822 63.68 -42.80 3.76
C ASP A 822 62.93 -41.61 3.16
N ALA A 823 61.81 -41.87 2.50
CA ALA A 823 60.95 -40.84 1.91
C ALA A 823 60.04 -40.12 2.92
N THR A 824 59.90 -40.62 4.16
CA THR A 824 58.86 -40.19 5.10
C THR A 824 58.94 -38.70 5.42
N GLN A 825 60.14 -38.18 5.71
CA GLN A 825 60.31 -36.74 6.00
C GLN A 825 60.11 -35.87 4.76
N ALA A 826 60.56 -36.32 3.58
CA ALA A 826 60.43 -35.60 2.32
C ALA A 826 58.97 -35.47 1.87
N LEU A 827 58.18 -36.57 1.97
CA LEU A 827 56.73 -36.55 1.72
C LEU A 827 56.00 -35.59 2.65
N LEU A 828 56.36 -35.55 3.95
CA LEU A 828 55.78 -34.61 4.90
C LEU A 828 56.11 -33.15 4.57
N ARG A 829 57.35 -32.85 4.09
CA ARG A 829 57.69 -31.52 3.57
C ARG A 829 56.84 -31.15 2.35
N MET A 830 56.64 -32.08 1.41
CA MET A 830 55.81 -31.84 0.22
C MET A 830 54.33 -31.66 0.56
N GLU A 831 53.76 -32.45 1.47
CA GLU A 831 52.38 -32.29 1.96
C GLU A 831 52.18 -30.94 2.67
N MET A 832 53.20 -30.46 3.40
CA MET A 832 53.21 -29.12 3.99
C MET A 832 53.34 -28.02 2.93
N ALA A 833 54.16 -28.20 1.88
CA ALA A 833 54.30 -27.22 0.80
C ALA A 833 53.04 -27.12 -0.09
N ALA A 834 52.27 -28.21 -0.19
CA ALA A 834 51.02 -28.32 -0.92
C ALA A 834 49.76 -27.93 -0.10
N ASP A 835 49.90 -27.71 1.21
CA ASP A 835 48.79 -27.56 2.18
C ASP A 835 47.76 -28.70 2.16
N LEU A 836 48.22 -29.92 1.88
CA LEU A 836 47.36 -31.12 1.86
C LEU A 836 47.17 -31.72 3.25
N PRO A 837 46.05 -32.42 3.52
CA PRO A 837 45.87 -33.20 4.74
C PRO A 837 46.79 -34.42 4.74
N THR A 838 47.60 -34.57 5.79
CA THR A 838 48.44 -35.76 6.02
C THR A 838 47.60 -36.92 6.56
N PRO A 839 47.82 -38.18 6.13
CA PRO A 839 47.14 -39.34 6.71
C PRO A 839 47.37 -39.46 8.23
N ALA A 840 46.35 -39.92 8.97
CA ALA A 840 46.37 -39.93 10.44
C ALA A 840 47.64 -40.55 11.06
N ALA A 841 48.14 -41.65 10.48
CA ALA A 841 49.36 -42.35 10.90
C ALA A 841 50.66 -41.52 10.85
N HIS A 842 50.67 -40.36 10.17
CA HIS A 842 51.83 -39.47 10.08
C HIS A 842 51.57 -38.07 10.66
N MET A 843 50.42 -37.83 11.30
CA MET A 843 50.08 -36.51 11.85
C MET A 843 51.03 -36.07 12.98
N ASP A 844 51.45 -36.99 13.84
CA ASP A 844 52.41 -36.66 14.91
C ASP A 844 53.83 -36.44 14.38
N ALA A 845 54.23 -37.17 13.34
CA ALA A 845 55.47 -36.89 12.60
C ALA A 845 55.44 -35.50 11.94
N ARG A 846 54.29 -35.07 11.39
CA ARG A 846 54.09 -33.71 10.86
C ARG A 846 54.17 -32.64 11.94
N ARG A 847 53.55 -32.85 13.10
CA ARG A 847 53.63 -31.94 14.26
C ARG A 847 55.07 -31.79 14.75
N ALA A 848 55.80 -32.89 14.90
CA ALA A 848 57.22 -32.89 15.27
C ALA A 848 58.09 -32.15 14.22
N LEU A 849 57.86 -32.39 12.94
CA LEU A 849 58.56 -31.70 11.85
C LEU A 849 58.27 -30.19 11.84
N GLN A 850 57.02 -29.77 12.08
CA GLN A 850 56.65 -28.36 12.20
C GLN A 850 57.41 -27.67 13.36
N LEU A 851 57.52 -28.33 14.52
CA LEU A 851 58.31 -27.81 15.65
C LEU A 851 59.82 -27.73 15.33
N GLN A 852 60.38 -28.72 14.62
CA GLN A 852 61.77 -28.67 14.15
C GLN A 852 62.03 -27.51 13.17
N LEU A 853 61.09 -27.22 12.26
CA LEU A 853 61.23 -26.12 11.31
C LEU A 853 61.08 -24.74 11.98
N LEU A 854 60.27 -24.64 13.06
CA LEU A 854 60.17 -23.41 13.86
C LEU A 854 61.46 -23.09 14.64
N THR A 855 62.25 -24.10 15.04
CA THR A 855 63.54 -23.85 15.73
C THR A 855 64.69 -23.54 14.77
N ARG A 856 64.60 -23.92 13.49
CA ARG A 856 65.64 -23.70 12.49
C ARG A 856 65.36 -22.51 11.57
N ARG A 857 65.39 -21.31 12.13
CA ARG A 857 64.95 -20.05 11.48
C ARG A 857 65.69 -19.66 10.18
N ASN A 858 66.78 -20.35 9.81
CA ASN A 858 67.57 -20.09 8.61
C ASN A 858 67.51 -21.23 7.56
N ASP A 859 66.85 -22.36 7.86
CA ASP A 859 66.72 -23.47 6.90
C ASP A 859 65.71 -23.11 5.78
N PRO A 860 65.91 -23.55 4.52
CA PRO A 860 65.00 -23.24 3.44
C PRO A 860 63.62 -23.91 3.64
N SER A 861 62.56 -23.14 3.41
CA SER A 861 61.18 -23.58 3.66
C SER A 861 60.78 -24.73 2.72
N PRO A 862 59.81 -25.59 3.11
CA PRO A 862 59.30 -26.66 2.24
C PRO A 862 58.80 -26.17 0.86
N GLN A 863 58.28 -24.95 0.79
CA GLN A 863 57.85 -24.31 -0.47
C GLN A 863 59.01 -23.93 -1.40
N MET A 864 60.24 -23.81 -0.89
CA MET A 864 61.45 -23.60 -1.70
C MET A 864 62.16 -24.91 -2.04
N THR A 865 62.06 -25.94 -1.18
CA THR A 865 62.77 -27.22 -1.36
C THR A 865 61.96 -28.30 -2.05
N TRP A 866 60.66 -28.14 -2.29
CA TRP A 866 59.77 -29.24 -2.73
C TRP A 866 60.27 -30.04 -3.95
N ALA A 867 61.01 -29.41 -4.87
CA ALA A 867 61.59 -30.09 -6.03
C ALA A 867 62.81 -30.98 -5.65
N ALA A 868 63.58 -30.60 -4.64
CA ALA A 868 64.63 -31.45 -4.05
C ALA A 868 64.03 -32.52 -3.13
N ASP A 869 62.99 -32.20 -2.36
CA ASP A 869 62.23 -33.16 -1.57
C ASP A 869 61.60 -34.24 -2.49
N ALA A 870 61.04 -33.86 -3.63
CA ALA A 870 60.55 -34.79 -4.65
C ALA A 870 61.65 -35.72 -5.20
N ALA A 871 62.86 -35.19 -5.44
CA ALA A 871 64.01 -36.00 -5.84
C ALA A 871 64.38 -37.04 -4.75
N HIS A 872 64.26 -36.66 -3.47
CA HIS A 872 64.50 -37.55 -2.33
C HIS A 872 63.42 -38.61 -2.15
N VAL A 873 62.18 -38.37 -2.59
CA VAL A 873 61.14 -39.42 -2.66
C VAL A 873 61.44 -40.37 -3.83
N LEU A 874 61.79 -39.86 -5.00
CA LEU A 874 62.10 -40.68 -6.17
C LEU A 874 63.32 -41.60 -5.98
N SER A 875 64.23 -41.29 -5.04
CA SER A 875 65.36 -42.16 -4.67
C SER A 875 65.02 -43.28 -3.67
N SER A 876 63.82 -43.33 -3.10
CA SER A 876 63.39 -44.43 -2.23
C SER A 876 62.88 -45.63 -3.04
N GLY A 877 62.57 -46.73 -2.34
CA GLY A 877 61.69 -47.78 -2.88
C GLY A 877 60.36 -47.19 -3.32
N TYR A 878 59.79 -47.69 -4.42
CA TYR A 878 58.40 -47.40 -4.78
C TYR A 878 57.47 -48.13 -3.80
N ASP A 879 56.45 -47.42 -3.35
CA ASP A 879 55.33 -47.92 -2.56
C ASP A 879 54.06 -47.23 -3.06
N GLU A 880 52.95 -47.96 -3.14
CA GLU A 880 51.73 -47.45 -3.76
C GLU A 880 51.08 -46.33 -2.91
N ALA A 881 51.15 -46.42 -1.58
CA ALA A 881 50.61 -45.39 -0.70
C ALA A 881 51.42 -44.08 -0.83
N ASN A 882 52.75 -44.18 -0.83
CA ASN A 882 53.65 -43.06 -1.05
C ASN A 882 53.57 -42.50 -2.47
N GLY A 883 53.34 -43.34 -3.49
CA GLY A 883 53.04 -42.93 -4.86
C GLY A 883 51.80 -42.04 -4.96
N ARG A 884 50.68 -42.49 -4.37
CA ARG A 884 49.43 -41.71 -4.31
C ARG A 884 49.61 -40.37 -3.58
N ARG A 885 50.40 -40.34 -2.50
CA ARG A 885 50.73 -39.11 -1.74
C ARG A 885 51.59 -38.14 -2.54
N LEU A 886 52.65 -38.63 -3.19
CA LEU A 886 53.52 -37.85 -4.08
C LEU A 886 52.71 -37.25 -5.23
N GLN A 887 51.82 -38.03 -5.85
CA GLN A 887 50.94 -37.58 -6.94
C GLN A 887 50.02 -36.43 -6.48
N ALA A 888 49.41 -36.57 -5.30
CA ALA A 888 48.54 -35.53 -4.73
C ALA A 888 49.33 -34.23 -4.49
N ALA A 889 50.51 -34.31 -3.88
CA ALA A 889 51.36 -33.15 -3.62
C ALA A 889 51.82 -32.46 -4.91
N LEU A 890 52.35 -33.22 -5.89
CA LEU A 890 52.79 -32.67 -7.17
C LEU A 890 51.65 -32.05 -7.98
N LYS A 891 50.44 -32.64 -7.95
CA LYS A 891 49.24 -32.08 -8.60
C LYS A 891 48.84 -30.70 -8.08
N VAL A 892 49.20 -30.36 -6.84
CA VAL A 892 49.03 -29.01 -6.28
C VAL A 892 50.25 -28.13 -6.56
N LEU A 893 51.46 -28.65 -6.30
CA LEU A 893 52.72 -27.89 -6.41
C LEU A 893 53.07 -27.45 -7.84
N LEU A 894 52.69 -28.23 -8.86
CA LEU A 894 52.87 -27.86 -10.28
C LEU A 894 51.76 -26.94 -10.82
N LYS A 895 50.68 -26.75 -10.05
CA LYS A 895 49.54 -25.87 -10.38
C LYS A 895 49.60 -24.50 -9.68
N ARG A 896 50.28 -24.43 -8.54
CA ARG A 896 50.65 -23.18 -7.84
C ARG A 896 51.80 -22.50 -8.58
#